data_AF-A0A251ST19-F1
#
_entry.id   AF-A0A251ST19-F1
#
_cell.length_a   1.000
_cell.length_b   1.000
_cell.length_c   1.000
_cell.angle_alpha   90.00
_cell.angle_beta   90.00
_cell.angle_gamma   90.00
#
_symmetry.space_group_name_H-M   'P 1'
#
loop_
_entity.id
_entity.type
_entity.pdbx_description
1 polymer ?
#
loop_
_entity_poly.entity_id
_entity_poly.type
_entity_poly.pdbx_seq_one_letter_code
_entity_poly.pdbx_strand_id
1 'polypeptide(L)'
;MLVILKSPYHVLSMLIITAGLAAAGDYVRPPVGRSLFVSLADDHSEKASQQVHISLAGDAKMRISWITDDMTPSMVRYGKSPENYEAWAAGTSSSYRYILYKSGQIHDVVIGPLEPSTTYYYKCGLDESPELSFRTPPAQFPIDFAVSGDLGQTEWTKSTLQHIGETGYDVLLLPGDLSYADFYQPSWDSFGRLIEPLASQRPWMVSQGNHEVERIPLIHSERFTAYNARWHMPFEESGSNSNLFYSFEVAGVHVIMLGSYTDFGTDSSQYKWLESDLKNVDRNRTPWLFALVHAPWYNSNKAHQGEKESTHMRDAMEDLLYNARVDIVFAGHVHAYERFTRVYKKDANKCGPVHITIGDGGNREGLATRYKDPQPNISVFREASFGHGHLRVVNASHAEWTWHRNDNAQPDSTWFTSLASDSSLNVTIISMANKVHSTHILFFNPTMSQTSEPKPTSSSILKKILVVIFVGFSAWAYQATRPPPPRPLGSPDGLAITSPRIKLRDGRHLAYEESGVPKETAKSKIIFVHGFGGSKHYHPFTTLASPALVKELGAYFVALDRPGYGESDPDPKRTVKSLALDIEELADQLNLGPKFYVAGYSMGGQVIWSCLKYIPHRLAGAVLISPAINFWWPNLPSNLTNEVYSQQLKRDQWALRVAHYLPWLTYWWNTQTWFPSFAVISGHPATLSPSDKQVFTKMFKETDPLELQKMWTYPKQQGEFESLHRDMNIVFGKWEFDPMDLENPFPEKDGAVHLWNGDEDQLVPVILQRYIAAQLKWVKYHEVPGAGHAVPHADGVTDDILKTLLEDQN
;
A
#
# COMPACT_ATOMS: atom_id res chain seq x y z
N MET A 1 60.08 -16.61 -6.31
CA MET A 1 61.20 -15.66 -6.21
C MET A 1 60.81 -14.44 -7.02
N LEU A 2 60.19 -13.46 -6.35
CA LEU A 2 60.69 -12.09 -6.17
C LEU A 2 60.83 -11.32 -7.50
N VAL A 3 59.96 -10.32 -7.76
CA VAL A 3 60.20 -8.87 -7.48
C VAL A 3 60.87 -8.20 -8.70
N ILE A 4 60.53 -7.01 -9.23
CA ILE A 4 59.52 -5.97 -8.94
C ILE A 4 59.74 -4.81 -9.95
N LEU A 5 58.77 -3.87 -10.01
CA LEU A 5 58.85 -2.44 -10.41
C LEU A 5 59.00 -2.09 -11.91
N LYS A 6 57.97 -1.48 -12.54
CA LYS A 6 57.60 -0.03 -12.56
C LYS A 6 58.69 0.81 -13.25
N SER A 7 58.47 1.71 -14.21
CA SER A 7 57.33 2.37 -14.89
C SER A 7 57.98 3.39 -15.89
N PRO A 8 57.31 4.42 -16.47
CA PRO A 8 56.52 4.45 -17.71
C PRO A 8 56.96 5.55 -18.73
N TYR A 9 56.20 5.70 -19.83
CA TYR A 9 56.16 6.77 -20.87
C TYR A 9 57.24 6.69 -21.98
N HIS A 10 56.98 6.81 -23.29
CA HIS A 10 55.83 7.07 -24.18
C HIS A 10 56.11 6.28 -25.49
N VAL A 11 55.15 5.86 -26.32
CA VAL A 11 54.47 6.61 -27.40
C VAL A 11 53.53 5.56 -28.03
N LEU A 12 52.20 5.61 -27.86
CA LEU A 12 51.23 6.54 -28.43
C LEU A 12 51.15 6.44 -29.96
N SER A 13 50.35 5.50 -30.49
CA SER A 13 49.56 5.60 -31.74
C SER A 13 48.81 4.28 -31.97
N MET A 14 47.48 4.37 -32.18
CA MET A 14 46.53 3.29 -32.51
C MET A 14 46.02 2.40 -31.37
N LEU A 15 45.09 2.92 -30.55
CA LEU A 15 43.84 2.29 -30.09
C LEU A 15 43.19 3.24 -29.06
N ILE A 16 41.86 3.40 -29.12
CA ILE A 16 40.99 4.21 -28.22
C ILE A 16 40.84 5.69 -28.60
N ILE A 17 39.86 5.99 -29.47
CA ILE A 17 39.04 7.21 -29.41
C ILE A 17 37.60 6.88 -29.85
N THR A 18 36.76 6.53 -28.88
CA THR A 18 35.34 6.95 -28.80
C THR A 18 34.97 6.92 -27.32
N ALA A 19 35.45 7.91 -26.57
CA ALA A 19 34.88 8.28 -25.28
C ALA A 19 33.77 9.30 -25.54
N GLY A 20 32.56 9.03 -25.06
CA GLY A 20 31.43 9.95 -25.14
C GLY A 20 30.09 9.30 -25.51
N LEU A 21 29.76 8.13 -24.97
CA LEU A 21 28.37 7.70 -24.83
C LEU A 21 28.17 7.27 -23.38
N ALA A 22 27.23 7.95 -22.74
CA ALA A 22 26.85 7.78 -21.35
C ALA A 22 26.64 6.30 -21.03
N ALA A 23 27.22 5.88 -19.92
CA ALA A 23 26.85 4.65 -19.25
C ALA A 23 25.38 4.78 -18.83
N ALA A 24 24.47 4.27 -19.67
CA ALA A 24 23.16 3.84 -19.21
C ALA A 24 23.39 2.56 -18.39
N GLY A 25 23.69 2.73 -17.11
CA GLY A 25 23.52 1.65 -16.15
C GLY A 25 22.03 1.32 -16.09
N ASP A 26 21.68 0.03 -16.26
CA ASP A 26 20.32 -0.45 -16.03
C ASP A 26 19.90 -0.05 -14.61
N TYR A 27 19.00 0.92 -14.51
CA TYR A 27 18.43 1.38 -13.24
C TYR A 27 17.63 0.24 -12.61
N VAL A 28 18.10 -0.26 -11.47
CA VAL A 28 17.41 -1.27 -10.66
C VAL A 28 16.38 -0.56 -9.78
N ARG A 29 15.11 -0.94 -9.95
CA ARG A 29 13.95 -0.38 -9.26
C ARG A 29 14.10 -0.41 -7.73
N PRO A 30 13.84 0.69 -7.01
CA PRO A 30 13.65 0.64 -5.56
C PRO A 30 12.30 -0.03 -5.22
N PRO A 31 12.25 -1.00 -4.28
CA PRO A 31 10.99 -1.62 -3.86
C PRO A 31 10.05 -0.58 -3.24
N VAL A 32 8.74 -0.87 -3.22
CA VAL A 32 7.77 -0.07 -2.46
C VAL A 32 8.27 0.07 -1.02
N GLY A 33 8.47 1.31 -0.57
CA GLY A 33 9.00 1.59 0.77
C GLY A 33 8.05 1.09 1.85
N ARG A 34 8.60 0.65 2.98
CA ARG A 34 7.78 0.23 4.12
C ARG A 34 6.95 1.42 4.62
N SER A 35 5.63 1.23 4.81
CA SER A 35 4.79 2.23 5.46
C SER A 35 5.30 2.51 6.88
N LEU A 36 5.45 3.79 7.20
CA LEU A 36 5.75 4.29 8.54
C LEU A 36 4.44 4.57 9.28
N PHE A 37 4.47 4.39 10.60
CA PHE A 37 3.43 4.86 11.50
C PHE A 37 4.12 5.48 12.71
N VAL A 38 4.07 6.80 12.83
CA VAL A 38 4.70 7.53 13.93
C VAL A 38 3.72 7.56 15.10
N SER A 39 4.05 6.89 16.20
CA SER A 39 3.25 6.87 17.43
C SER A 39 3.69 7.95 18.41
N LEU A 40 2.86 8.25 19.43
CA LEU A 40 3.27 9.12 20.53
C LEU A 40 4.26 8.34 21.39
N ALA A 41 5.15 9.06 22.07
CA ALA A 41 5.97 8.47 23.12
C ALA A 41 5.09 8.02 24.30
N ASP A 42 5.51 6.98 25.02
CA ASP A 42 4.75 6.42 26.15
C ASP A 42 4.55 7.42 27.30
N ASP A 43 5.38 8.46 27.38
CA ASP A 43 5.35 9.54 28.37
C ASP A 43 4.73 10.86 27.85
N HIS A 44 4.10 10.82 26.67
CA HIS A 44 3.45 12.00 26.09
C HIS A 44 2.34 12.56 27.00
N SER A 45 2.44 13.85 27.33
CA SER A 45 1.37 14.55 28.05
C SER A 45 0.20 14.83 27.12
N GLU A 46 -1.02 14.53 27.53
CA GLU A 46 -2.25 14.82 26.75
C GLU A 46 -2.42 16.31 26.39
N LYS A 47 -1.71 17.21 27.09
CA LYS A 47 -1.72 18.65 26.87
C LYS A 47 -0.53 19.15 26.03
N ALA A 48 0.43 18.29 25.70
CA ALA A 48 1.55 18.67 24.86
C ALA A 48 1.07 18.92 23.43
N SER A 49 1.63 19.96 22.81
CA SER A 49 1.43 20.22 21.38
C SER A 49 2.14 19.16 20.54
N GLN A 50 1.46 18.71 19.50
CA GLN A 50 1.96 17.79 18.49
C GLN A 50 1.44 18.22 17.13
N GLN A 51 2.03 17.67 16.07
CA GLN A 51 1.65 17.89 14.68
C GLN A 51 1.72 19.38 14.31
N VAL A 52 2.67 20.11 14.90
CA VAL A 52 2.81 21.56 14.68
C VAL A 52 3.19 21.83 13.23
N HIS A 53 2.39 22.64 12.55
CA HIS A 53 2.65 23.05 11.18
C HIS A 53 2.27 24.50 10.95
N ILE A 54 2.93 25.12 9.97
CA ILE A 54 2.81 26.54 9.68
C ILE A 54 2.35 26.74 8.24
N SER A 55 1.51 27.74 7.99
CA SER A 55 1.13 28.20 6.64
C SER A 55 1.17 29.74 6.55
N LEU A 56 1.21 30.27 5.33
CA LEU A 56 1.03 31.72 5.10
C LEU A 56 -0.45 32.08 5.30
N ALA A 57 -0.71 33.25 5.89
CA ALA A 57 -2.05 33.69 6.29
C ALA A 57 -2.32 35.15 5.92
N GLY A 58 -1.98 35.51 4.68
CA GLY A 58 -2.04 36.88 4.17
C GLY A 58 -0.78 37.69 4.45
N ASP A 59 -0.86 38.99 4.17
CA ASP A 59 0.30 39.88 4.18
C ASP A 59 1.00 39.95 5.54
N ALA A 60 2.30 39.63 5.54
CA ALA A 60 3.18 39.56 6.71
C ALA A 60 2.64 38.70 7.87
N LYS A 61 1.74 37.74 7.63
CA LYS A 61 1.14 36.89 8.66
C LYS A 61 1.36 35.42 8.39
N MET A 62 1.48 34.66 9.47
CA MET A 62 1.61 33.21 9.43
C MET A 62 0.59 32.57 10.37
N ARG A 63 0.05 31.44 9.96
CA ARG A 63 -0.84 30.61 10.77
C ARG A 63 -0.04 29.45 11.34
N ILE A 64 -0.19 29.23 12.64
CA ILE A 64 0.40 28.13 13.37
C ILE A 64 -0.74 27.26 13.86
N SER A 65 -0.72 26.00 13.45
CA SER A 65 -1.74 25.02 13.78
C SER A 65 -1.10 23.81 14.46
N TRP A 66 -1.74 23.27 15.49
CA TRP A 66 -1.24 22.13 16.26
C TRP A 66 -2.39 21.33 16.86
N ILE A 67 -2.08 20.15 17.40
CA ILE A 67 -3.07 19.27 18.02
C ILE A 67 -2.69 18.98 19.47
N THR A 68 -3.69 18.88 20.35
CA THR A 68 -3.57 18.32 21.71
C THR A 68 -4.66 17.26 21.96
N ASP A 69 -4.43 16.31 22.85
CA ASP A 69 -5.41 15.26 23.17
C ASP A 69 -6.49 15.79 24.15
N ASP A 70 -6.08 16.66 25.09
CA ASP A 70 -6.96 17.36 26.03
C ASP A 70 -7.06 18.86 25.71
N MET A 71 -8.08 19.53 26.27
CA MET A 71 -8.35 20.95 26.00
C MET A 71 -7.26 21.86 26.57
N THR A 72 -6.65 22.67 25.71
CA THR A 72 -5.68 23.72 26.08
C THR A 72 -6.10 25.08 25.48
N PRO A 73 -5.55 26.21 25.96
CA PRO A 73 -5.76 27.50 25.31
C PRO A 73 -5.17 27.52 23.89
N SER A 74 -5.95 27.98 22.90
CA SER A 74 -5.42 28.29 21.56
C SER A 74 -4.68 29.62 21.58
N MET A 75 -3.43 29.60 22.02
CA MET A 75 -2.59 30.79 22.11
C MET A 75 -1.18 30.48 21.60
N VAL A 76 -0.56 31.42 20.91
CA VAL A 76 0.86 31.38 20.54
C VAL A 76 1.56 32.57 21.16
N ARG A 77 2.66 32.32 21.88
CA ARG A 77 3.60 33.36 22.32
C ARG A 77 4.82 33.31 21.43
N TYR A 78 5.31 34.46 20.98
CA TYR A 78 6.42 34.52 20.03
C TYR A 78 7.31 35.76 20.20
N GLY A 79 8.57 35.64 19.80
CA GLY A 79 9.57 36.71 19.87
C GLY A 79 10.80 36.41 19.02
N LYS A 80 11.73 37.37 18.93
CA LYS A 80 12.93 37.25 18.08
C LYS A 80 14.14 36.63 18.79
N SER A 81 14.01 36.28 20.06
CA SER A 81 15.08 35.70 20.88
C SER A 81 14.56 34.48 21.65
N PRO A 82 15.40 33.43 21.85
CA PRO A 82 15.02 32.26 22.63
C PRO A 82 14.53 32.64 24.02
N GLU A 83 13.45 32.00 24.47
CA GLU A 83 12.81 32.17 25.79
C GLU A 83 12.38 33.62 26.12
N ASN A 84 12.31 34.51 25.12
CA ASN A 84 11.83 35.88 25.28
C ASN A 84 10.72 36.19 24.27
N TYR A 85 9.48 36.06 24.71
CA TYR A 85 8.29 36.26 23.88
C TYR A 85 7.68 37.65 24.12
N GLU A 86 7.94 38.57 23.20
CA GLU A 86 7.49 39.97 23.26
C GLU A 86 6.03 40.13 22.82
N ALA A 87 5.49 39.15 22.08
CA ALA A 87 4.14 39.18 21.54
C ALA A 87 3.41 37.86 21.78
N TRP A 88 2.09 37.91 21.70
CA TRP A 88 1.23 36.74 21.71
C TRP A 88 -0.01 36.96 20.85
N ALA A 89 -0.64 35.88 20.40
CA ALA A 89 -1.91 35.89 19.71
C ALA A 89 -2.80 34.75 20.23
N ALA A 90 -4.11 34.98 20.27
CA ALA A 90 -5.10 33.93 20.50
C ALA A 90 -5.76 33.53 19.19
N GLY A 91 -6.27 32.31 19.16
CA GLY A 91 -7.01 31.78 18.02
C GLY A 91 -8.13 30.85 18.46
N THR A 92 -8.41 29.84 17.66
CA THR A 92 -9.56 28.95 17.87
C THR A 92 -9.13 27.50 18.05
N SER A 93 -10.03 26.66 18.54
CA SER A 93 -9.84 25.22 18.53
C SER A 93 -11.09 24.53 18.00
N SER A 94 -10.89 23.40 17.35
CA SER A 94 -11.95 22.56 16.81
C SER A 94 -11.57 21.08 16.91
N SER A 95 -12.50 20.19 16.56
CA SER A 95 -12.19 18.78 16.35
C SER A 95 -13.16 18.22 15.33
N TYR A 96 -12.76 17.18 14.62
CA TYR A 96 -13.66 16.50 13.68
C TYR A 96 -13.89 15.05 14.07
N ARG A 97 -14.97 14.50 13.54
CA ARG A 97 -15.29 13.08 13.63
C ARG A 97 -15.33 12.49 12.25
N TYR A 98 -14.92 11.23 12.16
CA TYR A 98 -14.98 10.46 10.93
C TYR A 98 -15.31 9.02 11.32
N ILE A 99 -16.56 8.62 11.08
CA ILE A 99 -17.13 7.37 11.58
C ILE A 99 -16.95 7.21 13.11
N LEU A 100 -16.00 6.37 13.54
CA LEU A 100 -15.68 6.11 14.95
C LEU A 100 -14.50 6.93 15.45
N TYR A 101 -13.69 7.49 14.55
CA TYR A 101 -12.55 8.32 14.90
C TYR A 101 -13.02 9.71 15.34
N LYS A 102 -12.36 10.25 16.35
CA LYS A 102 -12.45 11.65 16.74
C LYS A 102 -11.02 12.17 16.84
N SER A 103 -10.73 13.30 16.20
CA SER A 103 -9.42 13.95 16.35
C SER A 103 -9.22 14.48 17.76
N GLY A 104 -7.95 14.75 18.11
CA GLY A 104 -7.62 15.68 19.18
C GLY A 104 -8.20 17.08 18.92
N GLN A 105 -7.97 18.00 19.86
CA GLN A 105 -8.26 19.42 19.66
C GLN A 105 -7.26 19.99 18.66
N ILE A 106 -7.75 20.45 17.51
CA ILE A 106 -6.99 21.13 16.48
C ILE A 106 -7.06 22.63 16.79
N HIS A 107 -5.91 23.21 17.11
CA HIS A 107 -5.75 24.62 17.43
C HIS A 107 -5.24 25.37 16.21
N ASP A 108 -5.71 26.60 16.05
CA ASP A 108 -5.39 27.43 14.91
C ASP A 108 -5.22 28.89 15.33
N VAL A 109 -4.02 29.45 15.13
CA VAL A 109 -3.66 30.81 15.54
C VAL A 109 -2.91 31.53 14.44
N VAL A 110 -3.36 32.74 14.09
CA VAL A 110 -2.66 33.65 13.17
C VAL A 110 -1.82 34.65 13.95
N ILE A 111 -0.53 34.71 13.64
CA ILE A 111 0.44 35.65 14.23
C ILE A 111 0.91 36.69 13.20
N GLY A 112 1.36 37.84 13.69
CA GLY A 112 1.89 38.94 12.89
C GLY A 112 1.16 40.28 13.08
N PRO A 113 1.55 41.32 12.33
CA PRO A 113 2.51 41.28 11.22
C PRO A 113 3.94 40.94 11.66
N LEU A 114 4.66 40.19 10.83
CA LEU A 114 6.01 39.70 11.08
C LEU A 114 7.02 40.35 10.13
N GLU A 115 8.25 40.51 10.60
CA GLU A 115 9.34 40.99 9.73
C GLU A 115 9.80 39.87 8.78
N PRO A 116 10.13 40.19 7.51
CA PRO A 116 10.61 39.21 6.54
C PRO A 116 12.03 38.74 6.88
N SER A 117 12.38 37.52 6.44
CA SER A 117 13.70 36.89 6.67
C SER A 117 14.14 36.78 8.13
N THR A 118 13.21 36.84 9.07
CA THR A 118 13.46 36.91 10.51
C THR A 118 13.09 35.60 11.18
N THR A 119 13.98 35.10 12.05
CA THR A 119 13.69 33.96 12.91
C THR A 119 12.86 34.39 14.11
N TYR A 120 11.75 33.69 14.33
CA TYR A 120 10.91 33.84 15.51
C TYR A 120 10.90 32.53 16.30
N TYR A 121 11.04 32.65 17.62
CA TYR A 121 10.87 31.59 18.59
C TYR A 121 9.45 31.64 19.13
N TYR A 122 8.80 30.50 19.31
CA TYR A 122 7.40 30.45 19.69
C TYR A 122 7.05 29.23 20.54
N LYS A 123 6.00 29.38 21.36
CA LYS A 123 5.37 28.29 22.14
C LYS A 123 3.87 28.23 21.84
N CYS A 124 3.37 27.01 21.66
CA CYS A 124 1.97 26.72 21.37
C CYS A 124 1.22 26.29 22.63
N GLY A 125 0.18 27.03 23.02
CA GLY A 125 -0.68 26.71 24.15
C GLY A 125 -0.07 27.10 25.50
N LEU A 126 0.31 26.09 26.28
CA LEU A 126 0.75 26.26 27.68
C LEU A 126 2.22 26.74 27.78
N ASP A 127 2.58 27.35 28.90
CA ASP A 127 3.93 27.86 29.18
C ASP A 127 5.00 26.75 29.21
N GLU A 128 4.59 25.54 29.59
CA GLU A 128 5.44 24.35 29.67
C GLU A 128 5.68 23.66 28.32
N SER A 129 5.05 24.15 27.24
CA SER A 129 5.21 23.58 25.89
C SER A 129 6.64 23.80 25.37
N PRO A 130 7.17 22.89 24.56
CA PRO A 130 8.51 23.04 23.99
C PRO A 130 8.59 24.32 23.15
N GLU A 131 9.73 25.02 23.24
CA GLU A 131 10.04 26.12 22.33
C GLU A 131 10.34 25.57 20.93
N LEU A 132 9.70 26.16 19.94
CA LEU A 132 9.95 25.93 18.52
C LEU A 132 10.47 27.21 17.87
N SER A 133 11.00 27.12 16.66
CA SER A 133 11.38 28.30 15.89
C SER A 133 11.06 28.14 14.41
N PHE A 134 10.65 29.23 13.77
CA PHE A 134 10.47 29.32 12.32
C PHE A 134 11.18 30.57 11.80
N ARG A 135 11.39 30.64 10.49
CA ARG A 135 11.85 31.87 9.84
C ARG A 135 10.88 32.27 8.75
N THR A 136 10.53 33.55 8.75
CA THR A 136 9.63 34.14 7.76
C THR A 136 10.29 34.16 6.38
N PRO A 137 9.51 34.01 5.29
CA PRO A 137 10.03 34.18 3.94
C PRO A 137 10.63 35.59 3.72
N PRO A 138 11.49 35.77 2.72
CA PRO A 138 11.97 37.08 2.34
C PRO A 138 10.84 37.93 1.73
N ALA A 139 10.97 39.26 1.82
CA ALA A 139 10.01 40.18 1.20
C ALA A 139 10.29 40.40 -0.30
N GLN A 140 11.47 40.03 -0.78
CA GLN A 140 11.94 40.22 -2.15
C GLN A 140 12.78 39.01 -2.58
N PHE A 141 13.03 38.89 -3.88
CA PHE A 141 13.93 37.87 -4.41
C PHE A 141 15.36 37.97 -3.82
N PRO A 142 16.09 36.83 -3.72
CA PRO A 142 15.67 35.50 -4.13
C PRO A 142 14.70 34.86 -3.12
N ILE A 143 13.86 33.95 -3.62
CA ILE A 143 13.04 33.06 -2.79
C ILE A 143 13.20 31.62 -3.27
N ASP A 144 13.32 30.69 -2.32
CA ASP A 144 13.52 29.27 -2.58
C ASP A 144 12.25 28.47 -2.21
N PHE A 145 11.68 27.75 -3.17
CA PHE A 145 10.55 26.84 -2.95
C PHE A 145 11.00 25.38 -2.98
N ALA A 146 10.56 24.58 -2.01
CA ALA A 146 10.52 23.14 -2.15
C ALA A 146 9.17 22.74 -2.77
N VAL A 147 9.16 21.81 -3.72
CA VAL A 147 7.94 21.32 -4.37
C VAL A 147 7.93 19.80 -4.36
N SER A 148 6.91 19.18 -3.79
CA SER A 148 6.75 17.72 -3.77
C SER A 148 5.25 17.42 -3.75
N GLY A 149 4.78 16.42 -4.48
CA GLY A 149 3.43 15.86 -4.40
C GLY A 149 3.41 14.49 -3.73
N ASP A 150 2.23 14.02 -3.33
CA ASP A 150 2.00 12.58 -3.15
C ASP A 150 2.96 11.92 -2.12
N LEU A 151 3.16 12.62 -1.00
CA LEU A 151 4.16 12.27 0.01
C LEU A 151 3.83 10.94 0.68
N GLY A 152 2.62 10.81 1.23
CA GLY A 152 2.25 9.67 2.08
C GLY A 152 3.15 9.53 3.31
N GLN A 153 3.38 8.28 3.75
CA GLN A 153 4.19 8.00 4.93
C GLN A 153 4.93 6.66 4.80
N THR A 154 6.03 6.66 4.06
CA THR A 154 6.94 5.51 3.92
C THR A 154 8.39 5.89 4.20
N GLU A 155 9.29 4.90 4.17
CA GLU A 155 10.74 5.15 4.18
C GLU A 155 11.19 6.08 3.04
N TRP A 156 10.53 6.01 1.87
CA TRP A 156 10.79 6.94 0.77
C TRP A 156 10.32 8.35 1.10
N THR A 157 9.12 8.50 1.69
CA THR A 157 8.68 9.81 2.19
C THR A 157 9.70 10.40 3.15
N LYS A 158 10.20 9.60 4.10
CA LYS A 158 11.21 10.06 5.05
C LYS A 158 12.49 10.52 4.34
N SER A 159 12.94 9.78 3.32
CA SER A 159 14.08 10.17 2.49
C SER A 159 13.82 11.47 1.72
N THR A 160 12.64 11.63 1.10
CA THR A 160 12.23 12.87 0.42
C THR A 160 12.25 14.06 1.39
N LEU A 161 11.68 13.89 2.59
CA LEU A 161 11.67 14.92 3.62
C LEU A 161 13.09 15.27 4.10
N GLN A 162 13.96 14.28 4.27
CA GLN A 162 15.36 14.52 4.61
C GLN A 162 16.06 15.38 3.55
N HIS A 163 15.89 15.03 2.27
CA HIS A 163 16.47 15.80 1.17
C HIS A 163 15.92 17.23 1.11
N ILE A 164 14.60 17.41 1.26
CA ILE A 164 13.95 18.73 1.36
C ILE A 164 14.55 19.54 2.51
N GLY A 165 14.77 18.93 3.68
CA GLY A 165 15.37 19.59 4.84
C GLY A 165 16.79 20.13 4.59
N GLU A 166 17.52 19.55 3.63
CA GLU A 166 18.88 19.96 3.26
C GLU A 166 18.92 21.11 2.23
N THR A 167 17.80 21.39 1.53
CA THR A 167 17.74 22.44 0.49
C THR A 167 17.78 23.87 1.01
N GLY A 168 17.40 24.10 2.28
CA GLY A 168 17.31 25.44 2.86
C GLY A 168 16.16 26.31 2.32
N TYR A 169 15.06 25.70 1.86
CA TYR A 169 13.89 26.37 1.31
C TYR A 169 13.20 27.39 2.25
N ASP A 170 12.45 28.33 1.66
CA ASP A 170 11.64 29.34 2.34
C ASP A 170 10.16 28.95 2.43
N VAL A 171 9.60 28.30 1.40
CA VAL A 171 8.19 27.87 1.34
C VAL A 171 8.10 26.49 0.69
N LEU A 172 7.26 25.59 1.24
CA LEU A 172 6.97 24.30 0.62
C LEU A 172 5.61 24.32 -0.08
N LEU A 173 5.57 23.84 -1.32
CA LEU A 173 4.34 23.68 -2.11
C LEU A 173 4.03 22.17 -2.29
N LEU A 174 2.81 21.77 -1.94
CA LEU A 174 2.38 20.36 -1.94
C LEU A 174 1.02 20.20 -2.64
N PRO A 175 0.98 19.78 -3.91
CA PRO A 175 -0.25 19.68 -4.69
C PRO A 175 -1.05 18.39 -4.41
N GLY A 176 -1.46 18.17 -3.16
CA GLY A 176 -2.39 17.09 -2.80
C GLY A 176 -1.77 15.71 -2.52
N ASP A 177 -2.63 14.79 -2.10
CA ASP A 177 -2.31 13.44 -1.63
C ASP A 177 -1.28 13.45 -0.49
N LEU A 178 -1.74 13.95 0.66
CA LEU A 178 -0.89 14.28 1.80
C LEU A 178 -0.49 13.01 2.56
N SER A 179 -1.47 12.38 3.23
CA SER A 179 -1.20 11.32 4.22
C SER A 179 -1.43 9.90 3.71
N TYR A 180 -2.23 9.72 2.65
CA TYR A 180 -2.76 8.41 2.23
C TYR A 180 -3.45 7.67 3.39
N ALA A 181 -4.16 8.43 4.25
CA ALA A 181 -4.94 7.85 5.33
C ALA A 181 -6.02 6.89 4.81
N ASP A 182 -6.59 7.18 3.65
CA ASP A 182 -7.56 6.34 2.94
C ASP A 182 -8.58 5.75 3.89
N PHE A 183 -9.32 6.65 4.55
CA PHE A 183 -10.35 6.34 5.53
C PHE A 183 -9.83 5.86 6.90
N TYR A 184 -8.55 5.49 7.04
CA TYR A 184 -7.91 5.17 8.33
C TYR A 184 -7.28 6.41 8.97
N GLN A 185 -8.12 7.15 9.69
CA GLN A 185 -7.82 8.47 10.22
C GLN A 185 -6.60 8.59 11.17
N PRO A 186 -6.22 7.58 11.97
CA PRO A 186 -4.97 7.66 12.75
C PRO A 186 -3.71 7.88 11.89
N SER A 187 -3.76 7.58 10.60
CA SER A 187 -2.68 7.93 9.67
C SER A 187 -2.52 9.44 9.48
N TRP A 188 -3.59 10.24 9.59
CA TRP A 188 -3.44 11.71 9.60
C TRP A 188 -2.63 12.18 10.80
N ASP A 189 -2.83 11.58 11.98
CA ASP A 189 -2.04 11.89 13.17
C ASP A 189 -0.58 11.47 13.02
N SER A 190 -0.35 10.28 12.47
CA SER A 190 0.99 9.79 12.14
C SER A 190 1.70 10.71 11.14
N PHE A 191 1.02 11.11 10.07
CA PHE A 191 1.57 12.01 9.05
C PHE A 191 1.93 13.37 9.64
N GLY A 192 1.05 13.98 10.44
CA GLY A 192 1.33 15.26 11.12
C GLY A 192 2.61 15.20 11.95
N ARG A 193 2.81 14.11 12.72
CA ARG A 193 4.03 13.90 13.52
C ARG A 193 5.27 13.62 12.65
N LEU A 194 5.09 12.96 11.51
CA LEU A 194 6.18 12.69 10.58
C LEU A 194 6.74 13.98 9.96
N ILE A 195 5.86 14.94 9.61
CA ILE A 195 6.27 16.18 8.93
C ILE A 195 6.59 17.34 9.89
N GLU A 196 6.14 17.29 11.14
CA GLU A 196 6.33 18.35 12.15
C GLU A 196 7.78 18.87 12.22
N PRO A 197 8.84 18.05 12.14
CA PRO A 197 10.21 18.56 12.16
C PRO A 197 10.51 19.59 11.07
N LEU A 198 9.83 19.56 9.93
CA LEU A 198 9.95 20.55 8.85
C LEU A 198 8.81 21.56 8.86
N ALA A 199 7.57 21.08 9.03
CA ALA A 199 6.38 21.90 8.95
C ALA A 199 6.26 22.94 10.07
N SER A 200 6.92 22.72 11.21
CA SER A 200 7.02 23.68 12.31
C SER A 200 8.04 24.81 12.08
N GLN A 201 8.88 24.73 11.04
CA GLN A 201 10.00 25.66 10.80
C GLN A 201 9.82 26.55 9.56
N ARG A 202 9.00 26.12 8.61
CA ARG A 202 8.74 26.77 7.33
C ARG A 202 7.26 26.63 6.94
N PRO A 203 6.69 27.60 6.21
CA PRO A 203 5.31 27.52 5.76
C PRO A 203 5.12 26.42 4.70
N TRP A 204 4.12 25.57 4.92
CA TRP A 204 3.65 24.53 4.02
C TRP A 204 2.31 24.96 3.41
N MET A 205 2.28 25.06 2.08
CA MET A 205 1.10 25.45 1.32
C MET A 205 0.58 24.22 0.57
N VAL A 206 -0.57 23.70 0.99
CA VAL A 206 -1.06 22.38 0.58
C VAL A 206 -2.41 22.43 -0.14
N SER A 207 -2.57 21.67 -1.22
CA SER A 207 -3.88 21.43 -1.83
C SER A 207 -4.41 20.04 -1.44
N GLN A 208 -5.64 19.74 -1.87
CA GLN A 208 -6.24 18.42 -1.78
C GLN A 208 -5.95 17.56 -3.02
N GLY A 209 -5.84 16.25 -2.85
CA GLY A 209 -5.85 15.25 -3.92
C GLY A 209 -7.03 14.27 -3.79
N ASN A 210 -7.00 13.16 -4.51
CA ASN A 210 -8.07 12.15 -4.44
C ASN A 210 -8.09 11.45 -3.08
N HIS A 211 -6.92 11.27 -2.47
CA HIS A 211 -6.81 10.59 -1.18
C HIS A 211 -7.38 11.43 -0.02
N GLU A 212 -7.51 12.75 -0.20
CA GLU A 212 -8.20 13.62 0.77
C GLU A 212 -9.74 13.60 0.64
N VAL A 213 -10.30 13.03 -0.43
CA VAL A 213 -11.76 13.03 -0.64
C VAL A 213 -12.49 12.33 0.51
N GLU A 214 -11.96 11.18 0.94
CA GLU A 214 -12.40 10.38 2.09
C GLU A 214 -13.94 10.30 2.24
N ARG A 215 -14.65 10.11 1.13
CA ARG A 215 -16.11 10.01 1.12
C ARG A 215 -16.52 8.55 1.09
N ILE A 216 -17.32 8.13 2.06
CA ILE A 216 -17.94 6.81 2.07
C ILE A 216 -19.44 6.99 1.89
N PRO A 217 -20.01 6.58 0.73
CA PRO A 217 -21.45 6.72 0.48
C PRO A 217 -22.27 6.19 1.65
N LEU A 218 -23.25 6.99 2.09
CA LEU A 218 -24.20 6.68 3.18
C LEU A 218 -23.62 6.58 4.61
N ILE A 219 -22.30 6.51 4.79
CA ILE A 219 -21.64 6.38 6.11
C ILE A 219 -20.95 7.69 6.52
N HIS A 220 -20.24 8.31 5.58
CA HIS A 220 -19.58 9.61 5.76
C HIS A 220 -19.66 10.37 4.44
N SER A 221 -20.69 11.19 4.29
CA SER A 221 -21.02 11.83 3.00
C SER A 221 -20.24 13.11 2.72
N GLU A 222 -19.68 13.74 3.75
CA GLU A 222 -18.88 14.95 3.63
C GLU A 222 -17.51 14.61 3.04
N ARG A 223 -17.08 15.39 2.04
CA ARG A 223 -15.77 15.23 1.39
C ARG A 223 -14.75 16.10 2.11
N PHE A 224 -13.48 15.69 2.12
CA PHE A 224 -12.37 16.51 2.62
C PHE A 224 -12.47 16.89 4.11
N THR A 225 -13.17 16.11 4.92
CA THR A 225 -13.39 16.42 6.35
C THR A 225 -12.07 16.56 7.10
N ALA A 226 -11.15 15.63 6.94
CA ALA A 226 -9.84 15.67 7.61
C ALA A 226 -8.96 16.81 7.07
N TYR A 227 -8.88 16.98 5.75
CA TYR A 227 -8.14 18.06 5.09
C TYR A 227 -8.61 19.44 5.60
N ASN A 228 -9.90 19.73 5.52
CA ASN A 228 -10.46 21.02 5.93
C ASN A 228 -10.32 21.28 7.44
N ALA A 229 -10.33 20.24 8.26
CA ALA A 229 -10.16 20.39 9.70
C ALA A 229 -8.70 20.62 10.08
N ARG A 230 -7.74 19.97 9.40
CA ARG A 230 -6.32 19.98 9.77
C ARG A 230 -5.53 21.09 9.11
N TRP A 231 -5.90 21.49 7.91
CA TRP A 231 -5.15 22.43 7.08
C TRP A 231 -6.04 23.62 6.69
N HIS A 232 -6.05 24.66 7.52
CA HIS A 232 -6.73 25.92 7.20
C HIS A 232 -5.81 26.80 6.35
N MET A 233 -6.01 26.75 5.04
CA MET A 233 -5.25 27.54 4.05
C MET A 233 -5.83 28.95 3.89
N PRO A 234 -5.10 29.93 3.31
CA PRO A 234 -5.53 31.33 3.26
C PRO A 234 -6.61 31.62 2.21
N PHE A 235 -7.70 30.83 2.23
CA PHE A 235 -8.77 30.95 1.26
C PHE A 235 -9.60 32.22 1.49
N GLU A 236 -9.80 32.63 2.74
CA GLU A 236 -10.48 33.89 3.05
C GLU A 236 -9.66 35.10 2.61
N GLU A 237 -8.34 35.09 2.86
CA GLU A 237 -7.43 36.19 2.48
C GLU A 237 -7.30 36.34 0.96
N SER A 238 -7.46 35.24 0.21
CA SER A 238 -7.50 35.24 -1.27
C SER A 238 -8.89 35.52 -1.85
N GLY A 239 -9.90 35.79 -1.02
CA GLY A 239 -11.27 36.03 -1.48
C GLY A 239 -11.98 34.80 -2.06
N SER A 240 -11.44 33.60 -1.81
CA SER A 240 -12.11 32.34 -2.11
C SER A 240 -13.20 32.04 -1.08
N ASN A 241 -14.19 31.24 -1.46
CA ASN A 241 -15.23 30.74 -0.56
C ASN A 241 -15.00 29.29 -0.12
N SER A 242 -13.84 28.71 -0.44
CA SER A 242 -13.53 27.32 -0.15
C SER A 242 -12.06 27.13 0.13
N ASN A 243 -11.75 26.40 1.19
CA ASN A 243 -10.39 25.96 1.51
C ASN A 243 -9.75 25.05 0.43
N LEU A 244 -10.54 24.56 -0.54
CA LEU A 244 -10.06 23.66 -1.61
C LEU A 244 -9.39 24.40 -2.78
N PHE A 245 -9.51 25.73 -2.86
CA PHE A 245 -8.84 26.55 -3.86
C PHE A 245 -8.62 27.96 -3.31
N TYR A 246 -7.40 28.47 -3.46
CA TYR A 246 -6.98 29.74 -2.87
C TYR A 246 -5.70 30.25 -3.55
N SER A 247 -5.32 31.50 -3.29
CA SER A 247 -4.07 32.08 -3.78
C SER A 247 -3.28 32.75 -2.65
N PHE A 248 -2.00 33.03 -2.87
CA PHE A 248 -1.20 33.84 -1.96
C PHE A 248 -0.04 34.51 -2.71
N GLU A 249 0.48 35.59 -2.14
CA GLU A 249 1.66 36.28 -2.66
C GLU A 249 2.83 36.15 -1.68
N VAL A 250 4.02 35.89 -2.21
CA VAL A 250 5.26 35.85 -1.42
C VAL A 250 6.45 36.27 -2.29
N ALA A 251 7.26 37.21 -1.81
CA ALA A 251 8.48 37.69 -2.46
C ALA A 251 8.36 38.00 -3.97
N GLY A 252 7.24 38.58 -4.44
CA GLY A 252 7.04 38.88 -5.87
C GLY A 252 6.56 37.70 -6.71
N VAL A 253 6.08 36.63 -6.08
CA VAL A 253 5.43 35.48 -6.71
C VAL A 253 3.97 35.46 -6.30
N HIS A 254 3.05 35.36 -7.25
CA HIS A 254 1.66 35.03 -7.00
C HIS A 254 1.43 33.53 -7.28
N VAL A 255 0.90 32.79 -6.32
CA VAL A 255 0.72 31.34 -6.40
C VAL A 255 -0.75 30.99 -6.25
N ILE A 256 -1.28 30.20 -7.18
CA ILE A 256 -2.68 29.76 -7.22
C ILE A 256 -2.74 28.26 -6.93
N MET A 257 -3.52 27.87 -5.94
CA MET A 257 -3.78 26.50 -5.55
C MET A 257 -5.19 26.14 -6.04
N LEU A 258 -5.30 25.24 -7.03
CA LEU A 258 -6.56 24.81 -7.62
C LEU A 258 -6.98 23.44 -7.10
N GLY A 259 -8.29 23.26 -6.95
CA GLY A 259 -8.91 22.02 -6.49
C GLY A 259 -9.36 21.14 -7.65
N SER A 260 -8.57 20.10 -7.98
CA SER A 260 -8.91 19.13 -9.04
C SER A 260 -10.16 18.29 -8.75
N TYR A 261 -10.52 18.05 -7.48
CA TYR A 261 -11.66 17.19 -7.10
C TYR A 261 -12.87 17.96 -6.55
N THR A 262 -12.90 19.28 -6.70
CA THR A 262 -14.10 20.11 -6.52
C THR A 262 -14.60 20.60 -7.88
N ASP A 263 -15.77 21.25 -7.92
CA ASP A 263 -16.35 21.68 -9.19
C ASP A 263 -15.47 22.74 -9.86
N PHE A 264 -15.07 22.47 -11.10
CA PHE A 264 -14.19 23.32 -11.93
C PHE A 264 -14.84 23.74 -13.26
N GLY A 265 -16.11 23.41 -13.47
CA GLY A 265 -16.87 23.88 -14.63
C GLY A 265 -16.96 25.41 -14.68
N THR A 266 -17.21 25.99 -15.84
CA THR A 266 -17.25 27.45 -16.06
C THR A 266 -18.28 28.18 -15.18
N ASP A 267 -19.28 27.47 -14.68
CA ASP A 267 -20.32 27.95 -13.77
C ASP A 267 -19.96 27.79 -12.28
N SER A 268 -18.87 27.09 -11.95
CA SER A 268 -18.47 26.80 -10.58
C SER A 268 -17.92 28.02 -9.84
N SER A 269 -17.94 27.96 -8.50
CA SER A 269 -17.32 28.98 -7.64
C SER A 269 -15.82 29.09 -7.90
N GLN A 270 -15.14 27.96 -8.09
CA GLN A 270 -13.69 27.93 -8.33
C GLN A 270 -13.32 28.65 -9.63
N TYR A 271 -14.05 28.40 -10.73
CA TYR A 271 -13.77 29.06 -12.01
C TYR A 271 -13.95 30.58 -11.93
N LYS A 272 -15.05 31.03 -11.34
CA LYS A 272 -15.35 32.46 -11.18
C LYS A 272 -14.36 33.16 -10.26
N TRP A 273 -13.96 32.49 -9.18
CA TRP A 273 -12.91 32.98 -8.29
C TRP A 273 -11.59 33.10 -9.04
N LEU A 274 -11.16 32.05 -9.77
CA LEU A 274 -9.91 32.06 -10.54
C LEU A 274 -9.88 33.20 -11.57
N GLU A 275 -10.97 33.40 -12.31
CA GLU A 275 -11.08 34.51 -13.26
C GLU A 275 -10.91 35.88 -12.57
N SER A 276 -11.53 36.05 -11.40
CA SER A 276 -11.42 37.28 -10.60
C SER A 276 -10.02 37.47 -10.03
N ASP A 277 -9.42 36.42 -9.48
CA ASP A 277 -8.08 36.42 -8.89
C ASP A 277 -7.03 36.80 -9.94
N LEU A 278 -7.00 36.11 -11.08
CA LEU A 278 -6.09 36.40 -12.20
C LEU A 278 -6.22 37.83 -12.73
N LYS A 279 -7.44 38.37 -12.77
CA LYS A 279 -7.69 39.76 -13.21
C LYS A 279 -7.07 40.79 -12.27
N ASN A 280 -6.91 40.45 -10.99
CA ASN A 280 -6.38 41.34 -9.96
C ASN A 280 -4.87 41.22 -9.77
N VAL A 281 -4.20 40.27 -10.46
CA VAL A 281 -2.75 40.11 -10.40
C VAL A 281 -2.05 41.31 -11.07
N ASP A 282 -1.27 42.06 -10.28
CA ASP A 282 -0.37 43.10 -10.79
C ASP A 282 1.01 42.52 -11.08
N ARG A 283 1.30 42.26 -12.36
CA ARG A 283 2.58 41.66 -12.80
C ARG A 283 3.81 42.56 -12.58
N ASN A 284 3.65 43.83 -12.22
CA ASN A 284 4.79 44.65 -11.77
C ASN A 284 5.17 44.33 -10.32
N ARG A 285 4.19 43.96 -9.49
CA ARG A 285 4.39 43.56 -8.10
C ARG A 285 4.74 42.07 -8.01
N THR A 286 4.03 41.23 -8.75
CA THR A 286 4.22 39.77 -8.82
C THR A 286 4.58 39.35 -10.25
N PRO A 287 5.84 39.56 -10.67
CA PRO A 287 6.28 39.19 -12.02
C PRO A 287 6.20 37.68 -12.30
N TRP A 288 6.20 36.84 -11.26
CA TRP A 288 6.01 35.39 -11.38
C TRP A 288 4.61 34.98 -10.99
N LEU A 289 4.01 34.12 -11.82
CA LEU A 289 2.69 33.56 -11.59
C LEU A 289 2.74 32.03 -11.71
N PHE A 290 2.47 31.33 -10.62
CA PHE A 290 2.45 29.86 -10.57
C PHE A 290 1.05 29.33 -10.29
N ALA A 291 0.73 28.16 -10.82
CA ALA A 291 -0.47 27.43 -10.46
C ALA A 291 -0.13 26.00 -10.04
N LEU A 292 -0.94 25.45 -9.14
CA LEU A 292 -0.84 24.08 -8.68
C LEU A 292 -2.19 23.40 -8.85
N VAL A 293 -2.17 22.23 -9.48
CA VAL A 293 -3.31 21.31 -9.59
C VAL A 293 -2.87 19.98 -9.02
N HIS A 294 -3.77 19.12 -8.56
CA HIS A 294 -3.35 17.77 -8.20
C HIS A 294 -3.22 16.89 -9.45
N ALA A 295 -4.27 16.81 -10.26
CA ALA A 295 -4.29 15.99 -11.47
C ALA A 295 -3.60 16.70 -12.67
N PRO A 296 -2.56 16.12 -13.29
CA PRO A 296 -1.79 16.78 -14.34
C PRO A 296 -2.56 16.90 -15.68
N TRP A 297 -2.66 18.12 -16.21
CA TRP A 297 -3.30 18.40 -17.50
C TRP A 297 -2.54 17.84 -18.72
N TYR A 298 -1.22 17.69 -18.56
CA TYR A 298 -0.31 17.08 -19.52
C TYR A 298 0.42 15.94 -18.83
N ASN A 299 0.35 14.75 -19.42
CA ASN A 299 0.88 13.52 -18.84
C ASN A 299 1.19 12.52 -19.97
N SER A 300 2.45 12.08 -20.08
CA SER A 300 2.85 11.01 -21.00
C SER A 300 2.98 9.65 -20.32
N ASN A 301 2.87 9.58 -18.99
CA ASN A 301 2.73 8.33 -18.25
C ASN A 301 1.42 7.62 -18.63
N LYS A 302 1.40 6.28 -18.61
CA LYS A 302 0.19 5.49 -18.87
C LYS A 302 -0.78 5.50 -17.68
N ALA A 303 -0.31 5.83 -16.47
CA ALA A 303 -1.16 6.06 -15.31
C ALA A 303 -2.01 7.33 -15.50
N HIS A 304 -3.25 7.30 -15.00
CA HIS A 304 -4.16 8.47 -14.94
C HIS A 304 -4.47 9.14 -16.30
N GLN A 305 -4.46 8.35 -17.38
CA GLN A 305 -4.82 8.85 -18.71
C GLN A 305 -6.33 9.04 -18.85
N GLY A 306 -6.75 10.20 -19.35
CA GLY A 306 -8.15 10.46 -19.72
C GLY A 306 -9.10 10.76 -18.56
N GLU A 307 -8.60 10.94 -17.34
CA GLU A 307 -9.42 11.33 -16.20
C GLU A 307 -10.03 12.72 -16.41
N LYS A 308 -11.25 12.93 -15.89
CA LYS A 308 -11.98 14.20 -16.07
C LYS A 308 -11.28 15.35 -15.33
N GLU A 309 -10.69 15.06 -14.17
CA GLU A 309 -9.93 16.00 -13.35
C GLU A 309 -8.67 16.50 -14.06
N SER A 310 -8.14 15.72 -15.01
CA SER A 310 -7.05 16.14 -15.89
C SER A 310 -7.57 16.80 -17.17
N THR A 311 -8.45 16.11 -17.90
CA THR A 311 -8.84 16.50 -19.27
C THR A 311 -9.91 17.59 -19.30
N HIS A 312 -11.00 17.43 -18.55
CA HIS A 312 -12.09 18.42 -18.54
C HIS A 312 -11.69 19.68 -17.77
N MET A 313 -10.86 19.55 -16.72
CA MET A 313 -10.34 20.71 -16.00
C MET A 313 -9.41 21.55 -16.88
N ARG A 314 -8.50 20.93 -17.64
CA ARG A 314 -7.72 21.63 -18.67
C ARG A 314 -8.63 22.33 -19.67
N ASP A 315 -9.60 21.60 -20.24
CA ASP A 315 -10.48 22.14 -21.26
C ASP A 315 -11.29 23.35 -20.73
N ALA A 316 -11.64 23.37 -19.45
CA ALA A 316 -12.31 24.49 -18.80
C ALA A 316 -11.37 25.67 -18.51
N MET A 317 -10.21 25.43 -17.88
CA MET A 317 -9.41 26.48 -17.22
C MET A 317 -8.10 26.86 -17.93
N GLU A 318 -7.64 26.08 -18.91
CA GLU A 318 -6.36 26.33 -19.60
C GLU A 318 -6.29 27.71 -20.24
N ASP A 319 -7.42 28.19 -20.80
CA ASP A 319 -7.47 29.51 -21.43
C ASP A 319 -7.31 30.65 -20.41
N LEU A 320 -7.80 30.47 -19.18
CA LEU A 320 -7.59 31.45 -18.10
C LEU A 320 -6.10 31.56 -17.75
N LEU A 321 -5.44 30.43 -17.52
CA LEU A 321 -4.02 30.39 -17.16
C LEU A 321 -3.13 30.91 -18.30
N TYR A 322 -3.44 30.53 -19.54
CA TYR A 322 -2.72 30.99 -20.73
C TYR A 322 -2.86 32.52 -20.91
N ASN A 323 -4.09 33.05 -20.82
CA ASN A 323 -4.33 34.48 -20.99
C ASN A 323 -3.69 35.33 -19.89
N ALA A 324 -3.63 34.81 -18.66
CA ALA A 324 -2.94 35.46 -17.55
C ALA A 324 -1.40 35.30 -17.59
N ARG A 325 -0.88 34.55 -18.58
CA ARG A 325 0.54 34.23 -18.74
C ARG A 325 1.13 33.59 -17.48
N VAL A 326 0.48 32.54 -17.00
CA VAL A 326 1.02 31.67 -15.94
C VAL A 326 2.36 31.10 -16.40
N ASP A 327 3.37 31.21 -15.56
CA ASP A 327 4.74 30.82 -15.90
C ASP A 327 4.93 29.30 -15.81
N ILE A 328 4.47 28.70 -14.70
CA ILE A 328 4.66 27.29 -14.35
C ILE A 328 3.39 26.73 -13.71
N VAL A 329 3.02 25.50 -14.10
CA VAL A 329 1.97 24.70 -13.47
C VAL A 329 2.60 23.45 -12.87
N PHE A 330 2.50 23.27 -11.55
CA PHE A 330 2.91 22.05 -10.86
C PHE A 330 1.73 21.11 -10.66
N ALA A 331 1.98 19.80 -10.75
CA ALA A 331 0.98 18.77 -10.54
C ALA A 331 1.52 17.55 -9.77
N GLY A 332 0.69 16.91 -8.96
CA GLY A 332 0.99 15.63 -8.30
C GLY A 332 0.44 14.43 -9.07
N HIS A 333 -0.22 13.51 -8.35
CA HIS A 333 -1.10 12.42 -8.78
C HIS A 333 -0.42 11.27 -9.53
N VAL A 334 0.33 11.59 -10.58
CA VAL A 334 1.09 10.58 -11.32
C VAL A 334 2.40 10.38 -10.57
N HIS A 335 2.62 9.17 -10.05
CA HIS A 335 3.78 8.84 -9.22
C HIS A 335 5.10 8.73 -9.99
N ALA A 336 5.51 9.84 -10.58
CA ALA A 336 6.71 10.01 -11.36
C ALA A 336 6.99 11.50 -11.56
N TYR A 337 8.21 11.82 -11.94
CA TYR A 337 8.59 13.15 -12.39
C TYR A 337 8.42 13.28 -13.90
N GLU A 338 7.81 14.37 -14.37
CA GLU A 338 7.76 14.71 -15.80
C GLU A 338 7.72 16.22 -16.00
N ARG A 339 8.65 16.75 -16.81
CA ARG A 339 8.70 18.16 -17.21
C ARG A 339 8.43 18.31 -18.69
N PHE A 340 7.48 19.18 -18.99
CA PHE A 340 7.12 19.54 -20.35
C PHE A 340 7.85 20.82 -20.79
N THR A 341 7.86 21.08 -22.09
CA THR A 341 8.15 22.42 -22.63
C THR A 341 7.00 23.38 -22.27
N ARG A 342 7.03 24.61 -22.78
CA ARG A 342 5.85 25.48 -22.72
C ARG A 342 4.74 24.93 -23.63
N VAL A 343 3.56 24.67 -23.09
CA VAL A 343 2.46 24.00 -23.82
C VAL A 343 1.18 24.82 -23.77
N TYR A 344 0.42 24.81 -24.85
CA TYR A 344 -0.95 25.31 -24.88
C TYR A 344 -1.75 24.53 -25.91
N LYS A 345 -2.97 24.09 -25.55
CA LYS A 345 -3.86 23.29 -26.43
C LYS A 345 -3.16 22.07 -27.04
N LYS A 346 -2.32 21.39 -26.24
CA LYS A 346 -1.53 20.18 -26.58
C LYS A 346 -0.36 20.39 -27.54
N ASP A 347 -0.10 21.62 -27.96
CA ASP A 347 1.04 21.95 -28.83
C ASP A 347 2.10 22.74 -28.06
N ALA A 348 3.36 22.59 -28.48
CA ALA A 348 4.44 23.42 -27.97
C ALA A 348 4.15 24.89 -28.32
N ASN A 349 4.13 25.76 -27.31
CA ASN A 349 3.76 27.16 -27.45
C ASN A 349 4.61 28.03 -26.52
N LYS A 350 5.40 28.94 -27.08
CA LYS A 350 6.32 29.82 -26.33
C LYS A 350 5.64 30.73 -25.29
N CYS A 351 4.34 30.99 -25.42
CA CYS A 351 3.55 31.80 -24.49
C CYS A 351 2.82 30.95 -23.43
N GLY A 352 2.81 29.61 -23.57
CA GLY A 352 2.15 28.72 -22.62
C GLY A 352 2.95 28.52 -21.33
N PRO A 353 2.30 28.06 -20.26
CA PRO A 353 2.99 27.64 -19.05
C PRO A 353 3.90 26.43 -19.31
N VAL A 354 4.96 26.32 -18.52
CA VAL A 354 5.67 25.04 -18.34
C VAL A 354 4.84 24.16 -17.42
N HIS A 355 4.65 22.90 -17.76
CA HIS A 355 4.00 21.92 -16.87
C HIS A 355 5.03 20.99 -16.25
N ILE A 356 4.92 20.76 -14.95
CA ILE A 356 5.78 19.86 -14.18
C ILE A 356 4.91 18.95 -13.32
N THR A 357 5.00 17.64 -13.56
CA THR A 357 4.46 16.59 -12.69
C THR A 357 5.54 16.20 -11.68
N ILE A 358 5.20 16.24 -10.40
CA ILE A 358 6.07 16.05 -9.23
C ILE A 358 5.38 15.15 -8.19
N GLY A 359 4.63 14.13 -8.66
CA GLY A 359 3.87 13.22 -7.81
C GLY A 359 4.69 12.09 -7.20
N ASP A 360 6.01 12.23 -7.18
CA ASP A 360 7.00 11.23 -6.82
C ASP A 360 7.51 11.36 -5.38
N GLY A 361 6.67 11.86 -4.45
CA GLY A 361 7.09 12.16 -3.08
C GLY A 361 7.37 10.96 -2.17
N GLY A 362 6.95 9.74 -2.53
CA GLY A 362 7.33 8.52 -1.81
C GLY A 362 6.18 7.73 -1.17
N ASN A 363 4.93 7.93 -1.60
CA ASN A 363 3.80 7.21 -1.03
C ASN A 363 3.87 5.68 -1.22
N ARG A 364 2.94 4.98 -0.55
CA ARG A 364 2.88 3.52 -0.47
C ARG A 364 2.44 2.81 -1.75
N GLU A 365 1.91 3.53 -2.74
CA GLU A 365 1.45 2.92 -4.00
C GLU A 365 2.61 2.69 -4.98
N GLY A 366 3.73 3.42 -4.78
CA GLY A 366 4.93 3.26 -5.58
C GLY A 366 4.90 4.02 -6.92
N LEU A 367 5.97 3.87 -7.69
CA LEU A 367 6.21 4.66 -8.91
C LEU A 367 5.42 4.17 -10.13
N ALA A 368 4.88 5.11 -10.90
CA ALA A 368 4.28 4.90 -12.21
C ALA A 368 5.39 4.80 -13.28
N THR A 369 5.73 3.58 -13.69
CA THR A 369 6.94 3.31 -14.50
C THR A 369 6.74 3.26 -16.01
N ARG A 370 5.50 3.37 -16.51
CA ARG A 370 5.19 3.15 -17.93
C ARG A 370 4.84 4.45 -18.62
N TYR A 371 5.60 4.81 -19.65
CA TYR A 371 5.35 6.00 -20.47
C TYR A 371 4.85 5.65 -21.87
N LYS A 372 4.26 6.64 -22.56
CA LYS A 372 3.99 6.60 -24.00
C LYS A 372 5.32 6.53 -24.76
N ASP A 373 5.35 5.69 -25.78
CA ASP A 373 6.51 5.49 -26.66
C ASP A 373 6.04 5.59 -28.12
N PRO A 374 6.63 6.46 -28.97
CA PRO A 374 7.74 7.37 -28.67
C PRO A 374 7.39 8.48 -27.65
N GLN A 375 8.41 9.09 -27.04
CA GLN A 375 8.25 10.27 -26.19
C GLN A 375 7.54 11.38 -26.96
N PRO A 376 6.42 11.94 -26.48
CA PRO A 376 5.78 13.09 -27.12
C PRO A 376 6.74 14.28 -27.14
N ASN A 377 6.81 15.01 -28.26
CA ASN A 377 7.74 16.14 -28.43
C ASN A 377 7.59 17.25 -27.37
N ILE A 378 6.43 17.36 -26.74
CA ILE A 378 6.17 18.33 -25.66
C ILE A 378 6.73 17.90 -24.31
N SER A 379 7.00 16.60 -24.10
CA SER A 379 7.62 16.05 -22.90
C SER A 379 9.13 16.15 -23.05
N VAL A 380 9.80 16.93 -22.19
CA VAL A 380 11.24 17.23 -22.30
C VAL A 380 12.05 16.28 -21.44
N PHE A 381 11.60 16.02 -20.21
CA PHE A 381 12.23 15.08 -19.29
C PHE A 381 11.14 14.29 -18.57
N ARG A 382 11.36 12.99 -18.35
CA ARG A 382 10.39 12.13 -17.66
C ARG A 382 11.10 10.96 -16.99
N GLU A 383 10.70 10.66 -15.77
CA GLU A 383 11.40 9.67 -14.98
C GLU A 383 10.58 9.11 -13.83
N ALA A 384 10.66 7.80 -13.65
CA ALA A 384 10.01 7.11 -12.54
C ALA A 384 11.03 6.82 -11.43
N SER A 385 11.32 7.83 -10.62
CA SER A 385 12.10 7.76 -9.39
C SER A 385 11.46 8.67 -8.35
N PHE A 386 11.66 8.38 -7.06
CA PHE A 386 11.18 9.26 -5.99
C PHE A 386 12.11 10.48 -5.85
N GLY A 387 11.53 11.62 -5.52
CA GLY A 387 12.27 12.88 -5.49
C GLY A 387 11.43 14.07 -5.03
N HIS A 388 12.05 15.24 -5.17
CA HIS A 388 11.42 16.53 -4.92
C HIS A 388 12.05 17.59 -5.82
N GLY A 389 11.34 18.69 -6.00
CA GLY A 389 11.79 19.87 -6.72
C GLY A 389 12.30 20.97 -5.80
N HIS A 390 13.27 21.73 -6.29
CA HIS A 390 13.72 23.00 -5.75
C HIS A 390 13.59 24.06 -6.85
N LEU A 391 12.80 25.10 -6.57
CA LEU A 391 12.63 26.26 -7.45
C LEU A 391 13.22 27.49 -6.77
N ARG A 392 14.33 27.99 -7.29
CA ARG A 392 14.95 29.24 -6.85
C ARG A 392 14.55 30.37 -7.77
N VAL A 393 13.65 31.25 -7.32
CA VAL A 393 13.29 32.45 -8.07
C VAL A 393 14.32 33.54 -7.75
N VAL A 394 15.19 33.83 -8.72
CA VAL A 394 16.38 34.69 -8.49
C VAL A 394 16.04 36.17 -8.56
N ASN A 395 15.16 36.55 -9.48
CA ASN A 395 14.70 37.92 -9.69
C ASN A 395 13.39 37.93 -10.49
N ALA A 396 12.90 39.10 -10.90
CA ALA A 396 11.66 39.27 -11.67
C ALA A 396 11.62 38.56 -13.04
N SER A 397 12.75 38.05 -13.54
CA SER A 397 12.86 37.48 -14.89
C SER A 397 13.40 36.05 -14.94
N HIS A 398 14.23 35.63 -13.99
CA HIS A 398 14.89 34.32 -14.02
C HIS A 398 14.63 33.50 -12.76
N ALA A 399 14.31 32.22 -12.96
CA ALA A 399 14.21 31.20 -11.92
C ALA A 399 14.97 29.95 -12.35
N GLU A 400 15.58 29.27 -11.41
CA GLU A 400 16.25 27.98 -11.62
C GLU A 400 15.38 26.88 -11.02
N TRP A 401 15.12 25.85 -11.80
CA TRP A 401 14.45 24.63 -11.37
C TRP A 401 15.45 23.48 -11.34
N THR A 402 15.45 22.74 -10.23
CA THR A 402 16.16 21.47 -10.10
C THR A 402 15.21 20.43 -9.52
N TRP A 403 15.15 19.25 -10.13
CA TRP A 403 14.49 18.09 -9.56
C TRP A 403 15.54 17.10 -9.08
N HIS A 404 15.47 16.75 -7.79
CA HIS A 404 16.42 15.89 -7.11
C HIS A 404 15.80 14.54 -6.80
N ARG A 405 16.45 13.49 -7.31
CA ARG A 405 16.18 12.10 -6.92
C ARG A 405 16.57 11.85 -5.46
N ASN A 406 15.90 10.90 -4.82
CA ASN A 406 16.24 10.43 -3.47
C ASN A 406 17.54 9.60 -3.41
N ASP A 407 18.08 9.14 -4.55
CA ASP A 407 19.31 8.34 -4.60
C ASP A 407 20.59 9.16 -4.92
N ASN A 408 20.51 10.50 -4.86
CA ASN A 408 21.62 11.44 -5.09
C ASN A 408 22.29 11.34 -6.48
N ALA A 409 21.61 10.79 -7.49
CA ALA A 409 22.04 10.86 -8.88
C ALA A 409 21.85 12.27 -9.49
N GLN A 410 22.31 12.48 -10.75
CA GLN A 410 22.20 13.79 -11.39
C GLN A 410 20.75 14.29 -11.46
N PRO A 411 20.48 15.53 -11.04
CA PRO A 411 19.15 16.13 -11.12
C PRO A 411 18.80 16.53 -12.55
N ASP A 412 17.51 16.62 -12.86
CA ASP A 412 17.05 17.42 -14.00
C ASP A 412 17.13 18.90 -13.59
N SER A 413 17.68 19.75 -14.44
CA SER A 413 17.87 21.18 -14.13
C SER A 413 17.61 22.05 -15.35
N THR A 414 16.93 23.17 -15.15
CA THR A 414 16.70 24.16 -16.21
C THR A 414 16.47 25.56 -15.64
N TRP A 415 16.82 26.56 -16.43
CA TRP A 415 16.45 27.94 -16.18
C TRP A 415 15.12 28.27 -16.86
N PHE A 416 14.28 29.03 -16.17
CA PHE A 416 13.04 29.59 -16.68
C PHE A 416 13.14 31.11 -16.79
N THR A 417 12.55 31.65 -17.86
CA THR A 417 12.34 33.08 -18.03
C THR A 417 10.86 33.41 -17.83
N SER A 418 10.56 34.39 -16.99
CA SER A 418 9.19 34.85 -16.74
C SER A 418 8.55 35.40 -18.01
N LEU A 419 7.31 35.01 -18.28
CA LEU A 419 6.47 35.49 -19.38
C LEU A 419 6.11 36.97 -19.24
N ALA A 420 6.20 37.55 -18.04
CA ALA A 420 6.05 39.00 -17.85
C ALA A 420 7.27 39.78 -18.33
N SER A 421 8.45 39.16 -18.31
CA SER A 421 9.72 39.81 -18.69
C SER A 421 10.06 39.71 -20.17
N ASP A 422 9.44 38.78 -20.91
CA ASP A 422 9.73 38.56 -22.32
C ASP A 422 8.96 39.55 -23.23
N SER A 423 9.63 40.66 -23.54
CA SER A 423 9.14 41.71 -24.45
C SER A 423 8.90 41.23 -25.90
N SER A 424 9.39 40.05 -26.30
CA SER A 424 9.14 39.46 -27.62
C SER A 424 7.76 38.79 -27.73
N LEU A 425 7.06 38.64 -26.60
CA LEU A 425 5.72 38.07 -26.47
C LEU A 425 4.67 39.18 -26.36
N ASN A 426 4.55 40.02 -27.39
CA ASN A 426 3.44 40.97 -27.52
C ASN A 426 2.20 40.25 -28.05
N VAL A 427 1.41 39.65 -27.16
CA VAL A 427 0.02 39.28 -27.45
C VAL A 427 -0.87 40.44 -27.02
N THR A 428 -1.65 40.97 -27.95
CA THR A 428 -2.70 41.97 -27.70
C THR A 428 -3.65 41.42 -26.64
N ILE A 429 -3.74 42.09 -25.50
CA ILE A 429 -4.77 41.80 -24.48
C ILE A 429 -6.12 42.04 -25.15
N ILE A 430 -6.81 40.97 -25.57
CA ILE A 430 -8.23 41.09 -25.92
C ILE A 430 -8.93 41.30 -24.59
N SER A 431 -9.37 42.54 -24.33
CA SER A 431 -10.25 42.83 -23.21
C SER A 431 -11.46 41.91 -23.34
N MET A 432 -11.70 41.04 -22.35
CA MET A 432 -12.97 40.32 -22.24
C MET A 432 -14.07 41.34 -21.91
N ALA A 433 -14.63 41.95 -22.95
CA ALA A 433 -15.81 42.80 -22.89
C ALA A 433 -17.05 41.95 -23.19
N ASN A 434 -17.78 41.65 -22.11
CA ASN A 434 -19.23 41.47 -22.01
C ASN A 434 -19.99 40.74 -23.13
N LYS A 435 -20.51 39.57 -22.77
CA LYS A 435 -21.84 39.11 -23.23
C LYS A 435 -22.68 38.71 -22.02
N VAL A 436 -23.18 39.70 -21.28
CA VAL A 436 -24.19 39.50 -20.23
C VAL A 436 -25.56 39.59 -20.88
N HIS A 437 -26.32 38.49 -20.84
CA HIS A 437 -27.77 38.52 -21.03
C HIS A 437 -28.42 39.01 -19.74
N SER A 438 -29.08 40.16 -19.84
CA SER A 438 -29.83 40.80 -18.77
C SER A 438 -31.09 39.98 -18.44
N THR A 439 -31.29 39.63 -17.18
CA THR A 439 -32.64 39.45 -16.63
C THR A 439 -32.68 39.97 -15.19
N HIS A 440 -33.74 40.75 -14.91
CA HIS A 440 -33.84 41.71 -13.82
C HIS A 440 -33.75 41.15 -12.39
N ILE A 441 -33.07 41.93 -11.54
CA ILE A 441 -33.12 41.88 -10.07
C ILE A 441 -34.35 42.66 -9.57
N LEU A 442 -35.04 42.11 -8.58
CA LEU A 442 -35.83 42.88 -7.62
C LEU A 442 -35.21 42.70 -6.22
N PHE A 443 -34.89 43.84 -5.59
CA PHE A 443 -34.36 43.97 -4.24
C PHE A 443 -35.45 43.80 -3.19
N PHE A 444 -35.11 43.20 -2.03
CA PHE A 444 -35.72 43.55 -0.75
C PHE A 444 -34.65 43.47 0.37
N ASN A 445 -34.63 44.52 1.20
CA ASN A 445 -33.74 44.72 2.34
C ASN A 445 -34.23 43.96 3.59
N PRO A 446 -33.37 43.74 4.61
CA PRO A 446 -33.64 42.87 5.75
C PRO A 446 -34.26 43.59 6.94
N THR A 447 -35.05 42.86 7.74
CA THR A 447 -35.39 43.23 9.12
C THR A 447 -35.20 42.02 10.04
N MET A 448 -34.48 42.24 11.14
CA MET A 448 -34.34 41.35 12.30
C MET A 448 -35.70 40.89 12.85
N SER A 449 -35.80 39.62 13.27
CA SER A 449 -36.62 39.27 14.44
C SER A 449 -36.12 38.00 15.14
N GLN A 450 -36.42 37.95 16.43
CA GLN A 450 -35.88 37.10 17.49
C GLN A 450 -36.28 35.61 17.44
N THR A 451 -35.53 34.87 18.24
CA THR A 451 -35.64 33.48 18.73
C THR A 451 -37.04 32.92 19.02
N SER A 452 -37.28 31.66 18.64
CA SER A 452 -38.04 30.68 19.42
C SER A 452 -37.76 29.23 18.94
N GLU A 453 -37.44 28.31 19.86
CA GLU A 453 -37.26 26.88 19.58
C GLU A 453 -38.57 26.18 19.14
N PRO A 454 -38.53 25.18 18.23
CA PRO A 454 -39.68 24.33 17.94
C PRO A 454 -39.56 22.88 18.48
N LYS A 455 -40.69 22.36 18.98
CA LYS A 455 -40.95 20.97 19.40
C LYS A 455 -40.75 19.95 18.25
N PRO A 456 -40.49 18.65 18.56
CA PRO A 456 -40.02 17.69 17.57
C PRO A 456 -41.11 17.24 16.60
N THR A 457 -40.82 17.31 15.31
CA THR A 457 -41.67 16.84 14.20
C THR A 457 -41.36 15.39 13.80
N SER A 458 -42.25 14.77 12.99
CA SER A 458 -42.18 13.39 12.48
C SER A 458 -40.84 12.97 11.86
N SER A 459 -40.03 13.94 11.40
CA SER A 459 -38.64 13.78 10.97
C SER A 459 -37.73 13.18 12.04
N SER A 460 -37.96 13.50 13.32
CA SER A 460 -37.22 12.94 14.46
C SER A 460 -37.43 11.44 14.62
N ILE A 461 -38.65 10.96 14.36
CA ILE A 461 -38.99 9.54 14.45
C ILE A 461 -38.36 8.78 13.27
N LEU A 462 -38.42 9.33 12.05
CA LEU A 462 -37.78 8.73 10.88
C LEU A 462 -36.24 8.66 11.03
N LYS A 463 -35.61 9.72 11.56
CA LYS A 463 -34.18 9.71 11.89
C LYS A 463 -33.82 8.65 12.93
N LYS A 464 -34.64 8.49 13.98
CA LYS A 464 -34.44 7.44 14.99
C LYS A 464 -34.60 6.04 14.40
N ILE A 465 -35.59 5.82 13.52
CA ILE A 465 -35.78 4.54 12.83
C ILE A 465 -34.58 4.24 11.92
N LEU A 466 -34.11 5.22 11.14
CA LEU A 466 -32.94 5.06 10.27
C LEU A 466 -31.66 4.77 11.06
N VAL A 467 -31.46 5.40 12.22
CA VAL A 467 -30.34 5.10 13.12
C VAL A 467 -30.46 3.69 13.68
N VAL A 468 -31.64 3.25 14.10
CA VAL A 468 -31.84 1.87 14.59
C VAL A 468 -31.62 0.85 13.48
N ILE A 469 -32.07 1.12 12.26
CA ILE A 469 -31.82 0.28 11.09
C ILE A 469 -30.33 0.26 10.75
N PHE A 470 -29.64 1.40 10.78
CA PHE A 470 -28.21 1.49 10.49
C PHE A 470 -27.36 0.80 11.56
N VAL A 471 -27.68 0.98 12.85
CA VAL A 471 -27.00 0.29 13.95
C VAL A 471 -27.30 -1.20 13.88
N GLY A 472 -28.55 -1.59 13.61
CA GLY A 472 -28.94 -2.98 13.38
C GLY A 472 -28.19 -3.60 12.20
N PHE A 473 -28.08 -2.90 11.08
CA PHE A 473 -27.36 -3.34 9.89
C PHE A 473 -25.85 -3.37 10.10
N SER A 474 -25.26 -2.39 10.80
CA SER A 474 -23.83 -2.34 11.10
C SER A 474 -23.43 -3.40 12.12
N ALA A 475 -24.27 -3.64 13.14
CA ALA A 475 -24.10 -4.73 14.08
C ALA A 475 -24.25 -6.08 13.37
N TRP A 476 -25.24 -6.21 12.48
CA TRP A 476 -25.41 -7.40 11.64
C TRP A 476 -24.22 -7.62 10.71
N ALA A 477 -23.70 -6.58 10.04
CA ALA A 477 -22.55 -6.67 9.14
C ALA A 477 -21.27 -7.03 9.92
N TYR A 478 -21.04 -6.41 11.08
CA TYR A 478 -19.94 -6.76 11.97
C TYR A 478 -20.06 -8.21 12.45
N GLN A 479 -21.23 -8.64 12.93
CA GLN A 479 -21.47 -10.03 13.33
C GLN A 479 -21.31 -11.01 12.16
N ALA A 480 -21.76 -10.65 10.96
CA ALA A 480 -21.65 -11.48 9.76
C ALA A 480 -20.18 -11.67 9.33
N THR A 481 -19.33 -10.66 9.52
CA THR A 481 -17.89 -10.77 9.21
C THR A 481 -17.08 -11.51 10.26
N ARG A 482 -17.60 -11.63 11.49
CA ARG A 482 -16.92 -12.35 12.56
C ARG A 482 -17.13 -13.86 12.39
N PRO A 483 -16.06 -14.64 12.21
CA PRO A 483 -16.19 -16.09 12.23
C PRO A 483 -16.69 -16.56 13.61
N PRO A 484 -17.45 -17.65 13.68
CA PRO A 484 -17.85 -18.25 14.95
C PRO A 484 -16.61 -18.67 15.74
N PRO A 485 -16.65 -18.60 17.08
CA PRO A 485 -15.55 -19.10 17.89
C PRO A 485 -15.34 -20.60 17.65
N PRO A 486 -14.09 -21.10 17.74
CA PRO A 486 -13.83 -22.53 17.62
C PRO A 486 -14.58 -23.32 18.70
N ARG A 487 -14.96 -24.55 18.36
CA ARG A 487 -15.53 -25.47 19.36
C ARG A 487 -14.42 -25.97 20.28
N PRO A 488 -14.57 -25.84 21.61
CA PRO A 488 -13.56 -26.34 22.55
C PRO A 488 -13.42 -27.86 22.43
N LEU A 489 -12.18 -28.33 22.33
CA LEU A 489 -11.83 -29.75 22.41
C LEU A 489 -11.71 -30.16 23.88
N GLY A 490 -12.28 -31.30 24.26
CA GLY A 490 -12.06 -31.93 25.57
C GLY A 490 -12.78 -31.30 26.77
N SER A 491 -13.58 -30.24 26.59
CA SER A 491 -14.46 -29.75 27.66
C SER A 491 -15.67 -30.70 27.85
N PRO A 492 -16.33 -30.72 29.04
CA PRO A 492 -17.55 -31.51 29.25
C PRO A 492 -18.65 -31.26 28.22
N ASP A 493 -18.72 -30.03 27.70
CA ASP A 493 -19.63 -29.61 26.62
C ASP A 493 -18.94 -29.51 25.23
N GLY A 494 -17.70 -30.00 25.13
CA GLY A 494 -16.84 -29.91 23.93
C GLY A 494 -16.77 -31.19 23.12
N LEU A 495 -16.00 -31.16 22.03
CA LEU A 495 -15.76 -32.36 21.22
C LEU A 495 -14.85 -33.34 21.97
N ALA A 496 -15.22 -34.63 21.93
CA ALA A 496 -14.40 -35.68 22.52
C ALA A 496 -13.05 -35.78 21.81
N ILE A 497 -11.98 -35.94 22.59
CA ILE A 497 -10.64 -36.23 22.08
C ILE A 497 -10.48 -37.73 22.06
N THR A 498 -10.18 -38.28 20.89
CA THR A 498 -10.07 -39.73 20.68
C THR A 498 -8.68 -40.16 20.22
N SER A 499 -7.85 -39.21 19.77
CA SER A 499 -6.52 -39.46 19.23
C SER A 499 -5.40 -39.05 20.20
N PRO A 500 -4.21 -39.65 20.09
CA PRO A 500 -3.00 -39.13 20.73
C PRO A 500 -2.74 -37.68 20.32
N ARG A 501 -2.27 -36.87 21.29
CA ARG A 501 -1.87 -35.49 21.07
C ARG A 501 -0.61 -35.17 21.85
N ILE A 502 0.27 -34.36 21.28
CA ILE A 502 1.36 -33.74 22.02
C ILE A 502 0.96 -32.33 22.45
N LYS A 503 1.61 -31.82 23.50
CA LYS A 503 1.43 -30.42 23.93
C LYS A 503 2.66 -29.61 23.50
N LEU A 504 2.44 -28.62 22.64
CA LEU A 504 3.46 -27.72 22.12
C LEU A 504 3.94 -26.73 23.20
N ARG A 505 5.09 -26.10 22.98
CA ARG A 505 5.68 -25.10 23.90
C ARG A 505 4.77 -23.91 24.18
N ASP A 506 3.94 -23.53 23.21
CA ASP A 506 2.98 -22.43 23.34
C ASP A 506 1.66 -22.84 24.05
N GLY A 507 1.55 -24.11 24.43
CA GLY A 507 0.42 -24.67 25.16
C GLY A 507 -0.66 -25.32 24.29
N ARG A 508 -0.61 -25.15 22.96
CA ARG A 508 -1.53 -25.83 22.02
C ARG A 508 -1.26 -27.34 21.99
N HIS A 509 -2.26 -28.12 21.59
CA HIS A 509 -2.12 -29.54 21.32
C HIS A 509 -2.13 -29.83 19.82
N LEU A 510 -1.25 -30.73 19.39
CA LEU A 510 -1.22 -31.24 18.02
C LEU A 510 -1.60 -32.71 18.04
N ALA A 511 -2.71 -33.06 17.40
CA ALA A 511 -3.17 -34.43 17.24
C ALA A 511 -2.44 -35.12 16.11
N TYR A 512 -2.11 -36.39 16.32
CA TYR A 512 -1.37 -37.19 15.37
C TYR A 512 -1.84 -38.65 15.39
N GLU A 513 -1.42 -39.40 14.37
CA GLU A 513 -1.63 -40.82 14.22
C GLU A 513 -0.34 -41.49 13.75
N GLU A 514 -0.01 -42.62 14.35
CA GLU A 514 1.19 -43.41 14.06
C GLU A 514 0.79 -44.66 13.27
N SER A 515 1.54 -45.00 12.22
CA SER A 515 1.27 -46.16 11.37
C SER A 515 2.55 -46.69 10.70
N GLY A 516 2.44 -47.83 9.99
CA GLY A 516 3.58 -48.50 9.36
C GLY A 516 4.23 -49.55 10.29
N VAL A 517 5.54 -49.73 10.16
CA VAL A 517 6.29 -50.68 11.03
C VAL A 517 6.50 -50.11 12.44
N PRO A 518 6.71 -50.92 13.49
CA PRO A 518 6.98 -50.40 14.84
C PRO A 518 8.16 -49.42 14.87
N LYS A 519 7.98 -48.27 15.56
CA LYS A 519 8.94 -47.15 15.62
C LYS A 519 10.35 -47.58 16.02
N GLU A 520 10.45 -48.55 16.93
CA GLU A 520 11.70 -49.08 17.48
C GLU A 520 12.50 -49.89 16.44
N THR A 521 11.82 -50.41 15.42
CA THR A 521 12.39 -51.22 14.35
C THR A 521 12.44 -50.49 13.00
N ALA A 522 11.89 -49.27 12.95
CA ALA A 522 11.80 -48.48 11.74
C ALA A 522 13.17 -48.00 11.27
N LYS A 523 13.43 -48.15 9.97
CA LYS A 523 14.62 -47.60 9.31
C LYS A 523 14.43 -46.12 8.98
N SER A 524 13.21 -45.76 8.58
CA SER A 524 12.85 -44.42 8.13
C SER A 524 11.59 -43.96 8.82
N LYS A 525 11.60 -42.70 9.31
CA LYS A 525 10.46 -42.08 9.99
C LYS A 525 10.01 -40.88 9.18
N ILE A 526 8.74 -40.87 8.79
CA ILE A 526 8.16 -39.89 7.87
C ILE A 526 7.02 -39.16 8.57
N ILE A 527 7.07 -37.83 8.60
CA ILE A 527 5.94 -37.01 8.99
C ILE A 527 5.13 -36.64 7.74
N PHE A 528 3.85 -36.98 7.71
CA PHE A 528 2.95 -36.66 6.61
C PHE A 528 2.03 -35.48 6.96
N VAL A 529 2.00 -34.49 6.07
CA VAL A 529 1.15 -33.30 6.16
C VAL A 529 0.02 -33.38 5.12
N HIS A 530 -1.23 -33.44 5.59
CA HIS A 530 -2.40 -33.57 4.73
C HIS A 530 -2.74 -32.29 3.94
N GLY A 531 -3.51 -32.45 2.86
CA GLY A 531 -3.99 -31.37 2.00
C GLY A 531 -5.20 -30.61 2.54
N PHE A 532 -5.72 -29.70 1.72
CA PHE A 532 -6.88 -28.87 2.06
C PHE A 532 -8.13 -29.72 2.30
N GLY A 533 -8.81 -29.53 3.43
CA GLY A 533 -9.95 -30.36 3.81
C GLY A 533 -9.61 -31.81 4.18
N GLY A 534 -8.33 -32.17 4.31
CA GLY A 534 -7.90 -33.50 4.77
C GLY A 534 -7.74 -33.60 6.29
N SER A 535 -7.25 -34.75 6.77
CA SER A 535 -6.90 -35.02 8.16
C SER A 535 -5.77 -36.02 8.25
N LYS A 536 -5.33 -36.34 9.48
CA LYS A 536 -4.34 -37.38 9.73
C LYS A 536 -4.76 -38.80 9.31
N HIS A 537 -6.06 -39.08 9.25
CA HIS A 537 -6.62 -40.43 9.10
C HIS A 537 -6.55 -41.02 7.68
N TYR A 538 -6.17 -40.22 6.67
CA TYR A 538 -6.28 -40.62 5.26
C TYR A 538 -5.11 -40.12 4.43
N HIS A 539 -3.91 -40.65 4.69
CA HIS A 539 -2.74 -40.35 3.88
C HIS A 539 -2.44 -41.48 2.87
N PRO A 540 -1.89 -41.15 1.69
CA PRO A 540 -1.71 -42.12 0.60
C PRO A 540 -0.81 -43.29 0.99
N PHE A 541 0.23 -43.07 1.79
CA PHE A 541 1.17 -44.14 2.15
C PHE A 541 0.58 -45.26 3.01
N THR A 542 -0.50 -45.02 3.76
CA THR A 542 -1.19 -46.08 4.51
C THR A 542 -2.33 -46.71 3.73
N THR A 543 -2.91 -45.96 2.80
CA THR A 543 -4.13 -46.38 2.09
C THR A 543 -3.86 -46.99 0.72
N LEU A 544 -2.75 -46.61 0.07
CA LEU A 544 -2.43 -46.97 -1.31
C LEU A 544 -1.10 -47.70 -1.46
N ALA A 545 -0.15 -47.51 -0.54
CA ALA A 545 1.13 -48.20 -0.62
C ALA A 545 1.00 -49.70 -0.30
N SER A 546 1.80 -50.52 -0.98
CA SER A 546 1.88 -51.96 -0.70
C SER A 546 2.38 -52.21 0.73
N PRO A 547 1.65 -52.98 1.56
CA PRO A 547 2.11 -53.32 2.91
C PRO A 547 3.45 -54.07 2.93
N ALA A 548 3.74 -54.86 1.88
CA ALA A 548 5.01 -55.54 1.72
C ALA A 548 6.16 -54.54 1.54
N LEU A 549 5.94 -53.50 0.72
CA LEU A 549 6.91 -52.44 0.47
C LEU A 549 7.16 -51.60 1.73
N VAL A 550 6.10 -51.20 2.44
CA VAL A 550 6.22 -50.46 3.71
C VAL A 550 7.09 -51.23 4.71
N LYS A 551 6.92 -52.56 4.78
CA LYS A 551 7.73 -53.44 5.64
C LYS A 551 9.18 -53.57 5.15
N GLU A 552 9.38 -53.69 3.84
CA GLU A 552 10.71 -53.79 3.21
C GLU A 552 11.56 -52.54 3.48
N LEU A 553 10.97 -51.37 3.21
CA LEU A 553 11.58 -50.06 3.45
C LEU A 553 11.68 -49.72 4.94
N GLY A 554 10.98 -50.45 5.81
CA GLY A 554 10.96 -50.20 7.25
C GLY A 554 10.40 -48.82 7.58
N ALA A 555 9.36 -48.40 6.86
CA ALA A 555 8.79 -47.06 6.94
C ALA A 555 7.80 -46.94 8.11
N TYR A 556 8.03 -45.94 8.95
CA TYR A 556 7.16 -45.50 10.03
C TYR A 556 6.58 -44.13 9.67
N PHE A 557 5.26 -43.97 9.85
CA PHE A 557 4.57 -42.74 9.50
C PHE A 557 3.96 -42.09 10.75
N VAL A 558 4.05 -40.76 10.79
CA VAL A 558 3.30 -39.91 11.70
C VAL A 558 2.50 -38.93 10.85
N ALA A 559 1.17 -39.04 10.85
CA ALA A 559 0.30 -38.06 10.21
C ALA A 559 -0.26 -37.11 11.27
N LEU A 560 -0.22 -35.80 11.03
CA LEU A 560 -0.75 -34.80 11.97
C LEU A 560 -2.03 -34.18 11.45
N ASP A 561 -2.95 -33.82 12.35
CA ASP A 561 -3.96 -32.82 12.04
C ASP A 561 -3.29 -31.45 12.12
N ARG A 562 -3.41 -30.63 11.08
CA ARG A 562 -2.84 -29.27 11.09
C ARG A 562 -3.59 -28.37 12.10
N PRO A 563 -3.00 -27.25 12.56
CA PRO A 563 -3.68 -26.37 13.51
C PRO A 563 -5.08 -25.95 13.02
N GLY A 564 -6.11 -26.20 13.85
CA GLY A 564 -7.51 -25.93 13.54
C GLY A 564 -8.25 -27.06 12.79
N TYR A 565 -7.54 -28.10 12.35
CA TYR A 565 -8.13 -29.31 11.77
C TYR A 565 -8.30 -30.40 12.83
N GLY A 566 -9.33 -31.23 12.65
CA GLY A 566 -9.50 -32.46 13.43
C GLY A 566 -9.42 -32.21 14.93
N GLU A 567 -8.49 -32.86 15.62
CA GLU A 567 -8.28 -32.74 17.07
C GLU A 567 -7.05 -31.89 17.49
N SER A 568 -6.46 -31.15 16.54
CA SER A 568 -5.37 -30.20 16.82
C SER A 568 -5.92 -28.82 17.18
N ASP A 569 -5.43 -28.24 18.28
CA ASP A 569 -5.86 -26.92 18.72
C ASP A 569 -5.63 -25.86 17.61
N PRO A 570 -6.53 -24.88 17.45
CA PRO A 570 -6.34 -23.79 16.49
C PRO A 570 -5.11 -22.96 16.81
N ASP A 571 -4.49 -22.40 15.79
CA ASP A 571 -3.43 -21.38 15.93
C ASP A 571 -3.95 -20.03 15.38
N PRO A 572 -4.51 -19.15 16.24
CA PRO A 572 -4.99 -17.84 15.82
C PRO A 572 -3.89 -16.93 15.26
N LYS A 573 -2.62 -17.20 15.59
CA LYS A 573 -1.44 -16.45 15.17
C LYS A 573 -0.61 -17.21 14.12
N ARG A 574 -1.23 -18.18 13.44
CA ARG A 574 -0.55 -19.03 12.45
C ARG A 574 0.20 -18.20 11.42
N THR A 575 1.41 -18.64 11.14
CA THR A 575 2.29 -18.07 10.12
C THR A 575 2.77 -19.17 9.18
N VAL A 576 3.43 -18.79 8.09
CA VAL A 576 4.11 -19.75 7.20
C VAL A 576 5.16 -20.56 7.98
N LYS A 577 5.81 -19.93 8.95
CA LYS A 577 6.83 -20.54 9.83
C LYS A 577 6.26 -21.47 10.91
N SER A 578 5.14 -21.13 11.54
CA SER A 578 4.74 -21.77 12.82
C SER A 578 4.54 -23.28 12.70
N LEU A 579 3.89 -23.76 11.62
CA LEU A 579 3.66 -25.19 11.44
C LEU A 579 4.95 -26.00 11.20
N ALA A 580 5.98 -25.42 10.60
CA ALA A 580 7.27 -26.11 10.46
C ALA A 580 7.92 -26.34 11.85
N LEU A 581 7.79 -25.37 12.75
CA LEU A 581 8.27 -25.51 14.13
C LEU A 581 7.41 -26.49 14.94
N ASP A 582 6.10 -26.50 14.73
CA ASP A 582 5.20 -27.48 15.33
C ASP A 582 5.58 -28.92 14.90
N ILE A 583 5.98 -29.10 13.63
CA ILE A 583 6.47 -30.39 13.09
C ILE A 583 7.80 -30.80 13.72
N GLU A 584 8.74 -29.87 13.90
CA GLU A 584 10.00 -30.14 14.61
C GLU A 584 9.74 -30.57 16.06
N GLU A 585 8.85 -29.86 16.76
CA GLU A 585 8.50 -30.20 18.13
C GLU A 585 7.77 -31.55 18.23
N LEU A 586 6.90 -31.88 17.27
CA LEU A 586 6.27 -33.20 17.15
C LEU A 586 7.32 -34.30 17.02
N ALA A 587 8.31 -34.10 16.15
CA ALA A 587 9.38 -35.07 15.95
C ALA A 587 10.21 -35.27 17.23
N ASP A 588 10.49 -34.20 17.96
CA ASP A 588 11.24 -34.24 19.22
C ASP A 588 10.47 -35.02 20.30
N GLN A 589 9.20 -34.68 20.52
CA GLN A 589 8.39 -35.32 21.57
C GLN A 589 8.11 -36.80 21.29
N LEU A 590 7.99 -37.19 20.01
CA LEU A 590 7.85 -38.59 19.61
C LEU A 590 9.17 -39.36 19.55
N ASN A 591 10.30 -38.70 19.81
CA ASN A 591 11.65 -39.24 19.72
C ASN A 591 11.93 -39.86 18.33
N LEU A 592 11.61 -39.13 17.27
CA LEU A 592 11.88 -39.59 15.89
C LEU A 592 13.39 -39.59 15.58
N GLY A 593 14.19 -38.86 16.34
CA GLY A 593 15.64 -38.80 16.20
C GLY A 593 16.11 -37.47 15.58
N PRO A 594 17.41 -37.35 15.28
CA PRO A 594 18.00 -36.08 14.85
C PRO A 594 17.49 -35.63 13.47
N LYS A 595 17.26 -36.57 12.55
CA LYS A 595 16.69 -36.32 11.23
C LYS A 595 15.51 -37.24 10.93
N PHE A 596 14.53 -36.74 10.19
CA PHE A 596 13.35 -37.47 9.73
C PHE A 596 12.92 -36.99 8.34
N TYR A 597 12.08 -37.75 7.65
CA TYR A 597 11.54 -37.38 6.35
C TYR A 597 10.24 -36.61 6.49
N VAL A 598 9.95 -35.71 5.56
CA VAL A 598 8.66 -35.01 5.50
C VAL A 598 7.99 -35.23 4.16
N ALA A 599 6.67 -35.43 4.18
CA ALA A 599 5.87 -35.61 2.98
C ALA A 599 4.62 -34.76 3.06
N GLY A 600 4.28 -34.03 1.99
CA GLY A 600 3.12 -33.15 1.99
C GLY A 600 2.33 -33.27 0.71
N TYR A 601 1.00 -33.38 0.84
CA TYR A 601 0.08 -33.42 -0.30
C TYR A 601 -0.71 -32.12 -0.42
N SER A 602 -0.83 -31.56 -1.63
CA SER A 602 -1.60 -30.33 -1.90
C SER A 602 -1.14 -29.17 -1.00
N MET A 603 -2.02 -28.56 -0.21
CA MET A 603 -1.60 -27.56 0.79
C MET A 603 -0.62 -28.10 1.85
N GLY A 604 -0.60 -29.41 2.11
CA GLY A 604 0.46 -30.02 2.91
C GLY A 604 1.83 -29.96 2.22
N GLY A 605 1.87 -30.03 0.88
CA GLY A 605 3.08 -29.82 0.10
C GLY A 605 3.62 -28.39 0.24
N GLN A 606 2.73 -27.39 0.35
CA GLN A 606 3.12 -26.01 0.66
C GLN A 606 3.86 -25.91 2.01
N VAL A 607 3.39 -26.64 3.03
CA VAL A 607 4.04 -26.68 4.35
C VAL A 607 5.46 -27.23 4.26
N ILE A 608 5.73 -28.14 3.31
CA ILE A 608 7.07 -28.68 3.10
C ILE A 608 8.05 -27.60 2.67
N TRP A 609 7.64 -26.59 1.89
CA TRP A 609 8.50 -25.42 1.60
C TRP A 609 8.92 -24.69 2.89
N SER A 610 8.00 -24.56 3.85
CA SER A 610 8.33 -24.01 5.18
C SER A 610 9.30 -24.89 5.95
N CYS A 611 9.13 -26.22 5.90
CA CYS A 611 10.07 -27.14 6.55
C CYS A 611 11.48 -27.01 5.96
N LEU A 612 11.59 -26.94 4.63
CA LEU A 612 12.86 -26.75 3.93
C LEU A 612 13.52 -25.41 4.29
N LYS A 613 12.73 -24.35 4.52
CA LYS A 613 13.26 -23.05 4.95
C LYS A 613 13.71 -23.04 6.40
N TYR A 614 12.90 -23.58 7.31
CA TYR A 614 13.02 -23.29 8.74
C TYR A 614 13.62 -24.40 9.57
N ILE A 615 13.47 -25.65 9.15
CA ILE A 615 14.01 -26.81 9.85
C ILE A 615 14.84 -27.74 8.94
N PRO A 616 15.60 -27.24 7.94
CA PRO A 616 16.34 -28.10 7.01
C PRO A 616 17.32 -29.03 7.74
N HIS A 617 17.89 -28.59 8.87
CA HIS A 617 18.79 -29.39 9.72
C HIS A 617 18.15 -30.65 10.29
N ARG A 618 16.81 -30.72 10.35
CA ARG A 618 16.05 -31.87 10.84
C ARG A 618 15.59 -32.82 9.75
N LEU A 619 15.80 -32.47 8.47
CA LEU A 619 15.27 -33.26 7.37
C LEU A 619 16.31 -34.28 6.90
N ALA A 620 15.86 -35.51 6.68
CA ALA A 620 16.60 -36.55 5.94
C ALA A 620 16.23 -36.56 4.44
N GLY A 621 15.07 -35.99 4.10
CA GLY A 621 14.55 -35.90 2.75
C GLY A 621 13.14 -35.35 2.77
N ALA A 622 12.66 -34.86 1.62
CA ALA A 622 11.33 -34.28 1.51
C ALA A 622 10.63 -34.69 0.21
N VAL A 623 9.30 -34.90 0.29
CA VAL A 623 8.46 -35.04 -0.90
C VAL A 623 7.27 -34.10 -0.87
N LEU A 624 7.07 -33.38 -1.97
CA LEU A 624 5.93 -32.53 -2.25
C LEU A 624 5.08 -33.21 -3.32
N ILE A 625 3.81 -33.45 -3.03
CA ILE A 625 2.87 -34.12 -3.94
C ILE A 625 1.78 -33.11 -4.31
N SER A 626 1.69 -32.76 -5.58
CA SER A 626 0.82 -31.73 -6.15
C SER A 626 0.73 -30.44 -5.30
N PRO A 627 1.87 -29.83 -4.91
CA PRO A 627 1.87 -28.78 -3.88
C PRO A 627 1.08 -27.53 -4.32
N ALA A 628 0.23 -26.98 -3.46
CA ALA A 628 -0.49 -25.75 -3.77
C ALA A 628 0.47 -24.57 -4.03
N ILE A 629 0.10 -23.67 -4.94
CA ILE A 629 0.94 -22.55 -5.39
C ILE A 629 0.35 -21.22 -4.96
N ASN A 630 1.20 -20.35 -4.42
CA ASN A 630 0.84 -18.96 -4.18
C ASN A 630 1.15 -18.12 -5.43
N PHE A 631 0.11 -17.62 -6.10
CA PHE A 631 0.24 -16.79 -7.30
C PHE A 631 0.97 -15.46 -7.06
N TRP A 632 1.20 -15.07 -5.80
CA TRP A 632 1.87 -13.82 -5.44
C TRP A 632 3.34 -14.00 -5.02
N TRP A 633 3.93 -15.17 -5.25
CA TRP A 633 5.37 -15.37 -5.08
C TRP A 633 6.17 -14.49 -6.07
N PRO A 634 7.06 -13.58 -5.58
CA PRO A 634 7.72 -12.57 -6.41
C PRO A 634 8.53 -13.11 -7.59
N ASN A 635 9.16 -14.28 -7.43
CA ASN A 635 10.05 -14.85 -8.45
C ASN A 635 9.30 -15.64 -9.53
N LEU A 636 7.96 -15.76 -9.43
CA LEU A 636 7.15 -16.33 -10.51
C LEU A 636 6.96 -15.26 -11.61
N PRO A 637 7.26 -15.57 -12.89
CA PRO A 637 7.07 -14.63 -13.99
C PRO A 637 5.62 -14.19 -14.10
N SER A 638 5.39 -12.88 -14.05
CA SER A 638 4.03 -12.31 -14.05
C SER A 638 3.20 -12.75 -15.27
N ASN A 639 3.80 -12.96 -16.44
CA ASN A 639 3.10 -13.48 -17.62
C ASN A 639 2.58 -14.91 -17.38
N LEU A 640 3.42 -15.78 -16.84
CA LEU A 640 3.10 -17.18 -16.56
C LEU A 640 2.05 -17.29 -15.45
N THR A 641 2.25 -16.54 -14.36
CA THR A 641 1.30 -16.46 -13.25
C THR A 641 -0.05 -15.94 -13.72
N ASN A 642 -0.10 -14.85 -14.51
CA ASN A 642 -1.35 -14.28 -15.01
C ASN A 642 -2.09 -15.25 -15.95
N GLU A 643 -1.36 -15.96 -16.81
CA GLU A 643 -1.93 -16.98 -17.70
C GLU A 643 -2.60 -18.08 -16.87
N VAL A 644 -1.86 -18.72 -15.96
CA VAL A 644 -2.37 -19.83 -15.14
C VAL A 644 -3.48 -19.37 -14.19
N TYR A 645 -3.36 -18.18 -13.61
CA TYR A 645 -4.38 -17.59 -12.74
C TYR A 645 -5.66 -17.27 -13.52
N SER A 646 -5.56 -16.80 -14.77
CA SER A 646 -6.74 -16.51 -15.60
C SER A 646 -7.54 -17.75 -15.99
N GLN A 647 -6.90 -18.94 -15.98
CA GLN A 647 -7.54 -20.22 -16.22
C GLN A 647 -8.36 -20.71 -15.02
N GLN A 648 -8.11 -20.18 -13.81
CA GLN A 648 -8.92 -20.48 -12.63
C GLN A 648 -10.37 -20.00 -12.83
N LEU A 649 -11.32 -20.66 -12.17
CA LEU A 649 -12.71 -20.21 -12.18
C LEU A 649 -12.80 -18.78 -11.65
N LYS A 650 -13.66 -17.94 -12.23
CA LYS A 650 -13.84 -16.54 -11.78
C LYS A 650 -14.11 -16.44 -10.27
N ARG A 651 -14.84 -17.40 -9.70
CA ARG A 651 -15.10 -17.49 -8.25
C ARG A 651 -13.81 -17.68 -7.43
N ASP A 652 -12.88 -18.47 -7.95
CA ASP A 652 -11.62 -18.78 -7.28
C ASP A 652 -10.66 -17.62 -7.39
N GLN A 653 -10.61 -16.96 -8.55
CA GLN A 653 -9.86 -15.71 -8.70
C GLN A 653 -10.25 -14.70 -7.60
N TRP A 654 -11.55 -14.48 -7.40
CA TRP A 654 -12.02 -13.59 -6.33
C TRP A 654 -11.76 -14.11 -4.93
N ALA A 655 -12.08 -15.38 -4.64
CA ALA A 655 -11.86 -15.95 -3.30
C ALA A 655 -10.38 -15.90 -2.88
N LEU A 656 -9.46 -16.17 -3.82
CA LEU A 656 -8.02 -16.08 -3.59
C LEU A 656 -7.57 -14.63 -3.40
N ARG A 657 -8.12 -13.66 -4.16
CA ARG A 657 -7.85 -12.22 -3.92
C ARG A 657 -8.32 -11.77 -2.55
N VAL A 658 -9.47 -12.23 -2.09
CA VAL A 658 -9.95 -11.92 -0.74
C VAL A 658 -8.99 -12.51 0.28
N ALA A 659 -8.60 -13.79 0.15
CA ALA A 659 -7.63 -14.41 1.04
C ALA A 659 -6.28 -13.66 1.08
N HIS A 660 -5.84 -13.13 -0.06
CA HIS A 660 -4.57 -12.41 -0.17
C HIS A 660 -4.63 -10.96 0.35
N TYR A 661 -5.58 -10.16 -0.16
CA TYR A 661 -5.62 -8.71 0.08
C TYR A 661 -6.48 -8.33 1.30
N LEU A 662 -7.50 -9.12 1.61
CA LEU A 662 -8.49 -8.84 2.66
C LEU A 662 -8.76 -10.09 3.52
N PRO A 663 -7.74 -10.73 4.13
CA PRO A 663 -7.87 -12.02 4.82
C PRO A 663 -8.90 -12.03 5.95
N TRP A 664 -9.23 -10.86 6.52
CA TRP A 664 -10.26 -10.70 7.54
C TRP A 664 -11.70 -10.89 6.98
N LEU A 665 -11.89 -10.82 5.67
CA LEU A 665 -13.16 -11.09 4.98
C LEU A 665 -13.27 -12.52 4.42
N THR A 666 -12.23 -13.34 4.50
CA THR A 666 -12.21 -14.68 3.86
C THR A 666 -13.34 -15.59 4.34
N TYR A 667 -13.62 -15.60 5.64
CA TYR A 667 -14.74 -16.34 6.21
C TYR A 667 -16.06 -15.85 5.64
N TRP A 668 -16.29 -14.54 5.74
CA TRP A 668 -17.51 -13.92 5.27
C TRP A 668 -17.74 -14.24 3.80
N TRP A 669 -16.77 -13.93 2.94
CA TRP A 669 -16.85 -14.15 1.49
C TRP A 669 -17.27 -15.57 1.13
N ASN A 670 -16.63 -16.57 1.73
CA ASN A 670 -16.87 -17.98 1.42
C ASN A 670 -18.15 -18.56 2.05
N THR A 671 -18.82 -17.82 2.93
CA THR A 671 -20.08 -18.24 3.58
C THR A 671 -21.30 -17.48 3.08
N GLN A 672 -21.13 -16.49 2.19
CA GLN A 672 -22.27 -15.75 1.65
C GLN A 672 -22.96 -16.47 0.49
N THR A 673 -24.25 -16.19 0.27
CA THR A 673 -25.07 -16.79 -0.79
C THR A 673 -25.13 -15.98 -2.08
N TRP A 674 -24.89 -14.67 -2.01
CA TRP A 674 -24.86 -13.74 -3.15
C TRP A 674 -23.59 -13.80 -4.02
N PHE A 675 -22.51 -14.42 -3.54
CA PHE A 675 -21.28 -14.65 -4.29
C PHE A 675 -20.86 -16.12 -4.12
N PRO A 676 -20.35 -16.77 -5.16
CA PRO A 676 -19.90 -18.16 -5.06
C PRO A 676 -18.65 -18.27 -4.16
N SER A 677 -18.66 -19.23 -3.25
CA SER A 677 -17.49 -19.60 -2.45
C SER A 677 -16.41 -20.26 -3.32
N PHE A 678 -15.19 -20.36 -2.76
CA PHE A 678 -14.08 -21.07 -3.38
C PHE A 678 -14.52 -22.47 -3.82
N ALA A 679 -14.19 -22.84 -5.06
CA ALA A 679 -14.72 -24.01 -5.74
C ALA A 679 -14.44 -25.29 -4.96
N VAL A 680 -13.26 -25.41 -4.35
CA VAL A 680 -12.87 -26.55 -3.51
C VAL A 680 -13.73 -26.62 -2.24
N ILE A 681 -14.06 -25.49 -1.60
CA ILE A 681 -14.96 -25.44 -0.44
C ILE A 681 -16.38 -25.90 -0.83
N SER A 682 -16.88 -25.41 -1.97
CA SER A 682 -18.22 -25.77 -2.46
C SER A 682 -18.33 -27.16 -3.11
N GLY A 683 -17.22 -27.89 -3.27
CA GLY A 683 -17.21 -29.18 -3.97
C GLY A 683 -17.58 -29.08 -5.45
N HIS A 684 -17.19 -27.98 -6.13
CA HIS A 684 -17.61 -27.72 -7.50
C HIS A 684 -16.97 -28.71 -8.49
N PRO A 685 -17.73 -29.38 -9.38
CA PRO A 685 -17.23 -30.50 -10.19
C PRO A 685 -16.20 -30.11 -11.26
N ALA A 686 -16.03 -28.82 -11.53
CA ALA A 686 -15.03 -28.29 -12.47
C ALA A 686 -13.62 -28.24 -11.89
N THR A 687 -13.41 -28.56 -10.60
CA THR A 687 -12.06 -28.65 -10.00
C THR A 687 -11.36 -29.97 -10.29
N LEU A 688 -12.07 -30.95 -10.86
CA LEU A 688 -11.59 -32.32 -11.03
C LEU A 688 -11.34 -32.64 -12.51
N SER A 689 -10.13 -33.13 -12.79
CA SER A 689 -9.79 -33.74 -14.09
C SER A 689 -10.61 -35.01 -14.36
N PRO A 690 -10.65 -35.52 -15.60
CA PRO A 690 -11.31 -36.79 -15.89
C PRO A 690 -10.76 -37.96 -15.06
N SER A 691 -9.44 -38.04 -14.84
CA SER A 691 -8.83 -39.06 -13.99
C SER A 691 -9.25 -38.91 -12.52
N ASP A 692 -9.27 -37.68 -11.99
CA ASP A 692 -9.71 -37.44 -10.61
C ASP A 692 -11.17 -37.86 -10.42
N LYS A 693 -12.04 -37.56 -11.39
CA LYS A 693 -13.45 -37.98 -11.36
C LYS A 693 -13.60 -39.49 -11.28
N GLN A 694 -12.75 -40.25 -11.98
CA GLN A 694 -12.77 -41.72 -11.90
C GLN A 694 -12.34 -42.20 -10.50
N VAL A 695 -11.26 -41.64 -9.96
CA VAL A 695 -10.76 -41.94 -8.60
C VAL A 695 -11.84 -41.67 -7.56
N PHE A 696 -12.42 -40.47 -7.56
CA PHE A 696 -13.47 -40.10 -6.61
C PHE A 696 -14.75 -40.93 -6.81
N THR A 697 -15.15 -41.23 -8.04
CA THR A 697 -16.31 -42.10 -8.31
C THR A 697 -16.10 -43.51 -7.77
N LYS A 698 -14.89 -44.07 -7.90
CA LYS A 698 -14.53 -45.37 -7.34
C LYS A 698 -14.57 -45.33 -5.81
N MET A 699 -13.89 -44.34 -5.22
CA MET A 699 -13.87 -44.12 -3.77
C MET A 699 -15.28 -44.00 -3.18
N PHE A 700 -16.14 -43.17 -3.78
CA PHE A 700 -17.53 -43.00 -3.31
C PHE A 700 -18.39 -44.26 -3.42
N LYS A 701 -18.07 -45.18 -4.33
CA LYS A 701 -18.79 -46.46 -4.46
C LYS A 701 -18.30 -47.52 -3.47
N GLU A 702 -17.01 -47.49 -3.16
CA GLU A 702 -16.33 -48.55 -2.38
C GLU A 702 -16.24 -48.23 -0.89
N THR A 703 -16.30 -46.96 -0.49
CA THR A 703 -16.23 -46.55 0.91
C THR A 703 -17.62 -46.51 1.55
N ASP A 704 -17.72 -46.99 2.77
CA ASP A 704 -18.94 -46.93 3.58
C ASP A 704 -19.45 -45.48 3.71
N PRO A 705 -20.76 -45.19 3.55
CA PRO A 705 -21.30 -43.83 3.63
C PRO A 705 -21.01 -43.10 4.94
N LEU A 706 -20.97 -43.80 6.08
CA LEU A 706 -20.66 -43.19 7.37
C LEU A 706 -19.18 -42.82 7.47
N GLU A 707 -18.29 -43.66 6.95
CA GLU A 707 -16.86 -43.35 6.87
C GLU A 707 -16.59 -42.20 5.90
N LEU A 708 -17.25 -42.16 4.74
CA LEU A 708 -17.21 -41.01 3.85
C LEU A 708 -17.68 -39.74 4.57
N GLN A 709 -18.80 -39.79 5.29
CA GLN A 709 -19.28 -38.65 6.05
C GLN A 709 -18.24 -38.17 7.07
N LYS A 710 -17.58 -39.10 7.79
CA LYS A 710 -16.50 -38.76 8.73
C LYS A 710 -15.33 -38.09 8.01
N MET A 711 -14.88 -38.62 6.87
CA MET A 711 -13.80 -38.02 6.07
C MET A 711 -14.04 -36.54 5.76
N TRP A 712 -15.28 -36.15 5.42
CA TRP A 712 -15.61 -34.78 5.06
C TRP A 712 -15.91 -33.87 6.25
N THR A 713 -16.36 -34.42 7.38
CA THR A 713 -16.83 -33.64 8.54
C THR A 713 -15.77 -33.50 9.63
N TYR A 714 -14.96 -34.55 9.85
CA TYR A 714 -13.90 -34.57 10.86
C TYR A 714 -12.89 -33.41 10.72
N PRO A 715 -12.34 -33.12 9.52
CA PRO A 715 -11.41 -32.00 9.33
C PRO A 715 -11.96 -30.66 9.82
N LYS A 716 -13.28 -30.47 9.74
CA LYS A 716 -13.98 -29.22 10.02
C LYS A 716 -14.65 -29.17 11.39
N GLN A 717 -14.45 -30.18 12.24
CA GLN A 717 -15.24 -30.32 13.47
C GLN A 717 -15.10 -29.14 14.44
N GLN A 718 -13.95 -28.47 14.45
CA GLN A 718 -13.70 -27.26 15.25
C GLN A 718 -14.23 -25.97 14.60
N GLY A 719 -14.74 -26.04 13.36
CA GLY A 719 -15.27 -24.93 12.58
C GLY A 719 -14.53 -24.75 11.25
N GLU A 720 -15.27 -24.33 10.21
CA GLU A 720 -14.70 -24.11 8.87
C GLU A 720 -13.73 -22.93 8.82
N PHE A 721 -13.86 -21.96 9.73
CA PHE A 721 -12.95 -20.83 9.77
C PHE A 721 -11.52 -21.25 10.15
N GLU A 722 -11.37 -21.94 11.29
CA GLU A 722 -10.06 -22.34 11.80
C GLU A 722 -9.39 -23.41 10.93
N SER A 723 -10.19 -24.24 10.24
CA SER A 723 -9.70 -25.26 9.30
C SER A 723 -9.48 -24.68 7.90
N LEU A 724 -10.54 -24.42 7.13
CA LEU A 724 -10.45 -24.10 5.71
C LEU A 724 -10.01 -22.65 5.46
N HIS A 725 -10.71 -21.68 6.04
CA HIS A 725 -10.52 -20.27 5.68
C HIS A 725 -9.20 -19.70 6.20
N ARG A 726 -8.79 -20.06 7.42
CA ARG A 726 -7.48 -19.68 7.95
C ARG A 726 -6.36 -20.26 7.12
N ASP A 727 -6.50 -21.50 6.68
CA ASP A 727 -5.49 -22.17 5.85
C ASP A 727 -5.35 -21.52 4.46
N MET A 728 -6.47 -21.10 3.86
CA MET A 728 -6.43 -20.23 2.66
C MET A 728 -5.67 -18.93 2.91
N ASN A 729 -5.90 -18.27 4.05
CA ASN A 729 -5.22 -17.02 4.40
C ASN A 729 -3.70 -17.20 4.56
N ILE A 730 -3.25 -18.36 5.06
CA ILE A 730 -1.81 -18.64 5.20
C ILE A 730 -1.20 -18.96 3.82
N VAL A 731 -1.82 -19.88 3.08
CA VAL A 731 -1.25 -20.37 1.81
C VAL A 731 -1.20 -19.27 0.76
N PHE A 732 -2.29 -18.51 0.61
CA PHE A 732 -2.42 -17.46 -0.41
C PHE A 732 -2.15 -16.04 0.13
N GLY A 733 -1.81 -15.91 1.41
CA GLY A 733 -1.45 -14.66 2.02
C GLY A 733 -0.03 -14.20 1.65
N LYS A 734 0.50 -13.27 2.44
CA LYS A 734 1.86 -12.77 2.29
C LYS A 734 2.85 -13.71 2.96
N TRP A 735 3.88 -14.09 2.21
CA TRP A 735 4.99 -14.89 2.71
C TRP A 735 6.22 -14.02 2.90
N GLU A 736 6.99 -14.34 3.94
CA GLU A 736 8.26 -13.71 4.24
C GLU A 736 9.44 -14.25 3.39
N PHE A 737 9.21 -15.30 2.59
CA PHE A 737 10.19 -15.84 1.65
C PHE A 737 9.53 -16.39 0.38
N ASP A 738 10.32 -16.49 -0.70
CA ASP A 738 9.93 -17.17 -1.93
C ASP A 738 10.62 -18.56 -1.98
N PRO A 739 9.90 -19.66 -2.27
CA PRO A 739 10.51 -20.98 -2.41
C PRO A 739 11.68 -21.06 -3.41
N MET A 740 11.67 -20.20 -4.44
CA MET A 740 12.74 -20.17 -5.46
C MET A 740 14.04 -19.53 -4.97
N ASP A 741 14.01 -18.84 -3.81
CA ASP A 741 15.22 -18.31 -3.15
C ASP A 741 15.90 -19.34 -2.23
N LEU A 742 15.34 -20.55 -2.12
CA LEU A 742 15.91 -21.59 -1.26
C LEU A 742 17.16 -22.20 -1.89
N GLU A 743 18.23 -22.23 -1.09
CA GLU A 743 19.42 -23.03 -1.39
C GLU A 743 19.13 -24.53 -1.19
N ASN A 744 19.93 -25.38 -1.84
CA ASN A 744 19.80 -26.83 -1.67
C ASN A 744 20.04 -27.21 -0.20
N PRO A 745 19.05 -27.77 0.51
CA PRO A 745 19.21 -28.15 1.92
C PRO A 745 20.09 -29.40 2.11
N PHE A 746 20.43 -30.11 1.03
CA PHE A 746 21.25 -31.32 1.03
C PHE A 746 22.47 -31.18 0.11
N PRO A 747 23.42 -30.27 0.41
CA PRO A 747 24.59 -30.03 -0.44
C PRO A 747 25.55 -31.23 -0.47
N GLU A 748 25.57 -32.04 0.60
CA GLU A 748 26.43 -33.23 0.75
C GLU A 748 25.81 -34.50 0.15
N LYS A 749 24.65 -34.39 -0.52
CA LYS A 749 23.86 -35.51 -1.07
C LYS A 749 23.41 -36.53 0.00
N ASP A 750 23.24 -36.08 1.24
CA ASP A 750 22.71 -36.84 2.37
C ASP A 750 21.17 -36.79 2.47
N GLY A 751 20.51 -36.33 1.40
CA GLY A 751 19.08 -36.04 1.32
C GLY A 751 18.67 -35.62 -0.09
N ALA A 752 17.36 -35.70 -0.37
CA ALA A 752 16.80 -35.24 -1.64
C ALA A 752 15.40 -34.62 -1.44
N VAL A 753 15.05 -33.71 -2.34
CA VAL A 753 13.72 -33.11 -2.42
C VAL A 753 13.06 -33.54 -3.71
N HIS A 754 11.90 -34.17 -3.60
CA HIS A 754 11.13 -34.69 -4.73
C HIS A 754 9.82 -33.92 -4.88
N LEU A 755 9.46 -33.57 -6.11
CA LEU A 755 8.20 -32.90 -6.42
C LEU A 755 7.44 -33.73 -7.44
N TRP A 756 6.29 -34.28 -7.03
CA TRP A 756 5.42 -35.10 -7.87
C TRP A 756 4.17 -34.32 -8.28
N ASN A 757 3.81 -34.33 -9.56
CA ASN A 757 2.57 -33.70 -10.05
C ASN A 757 1.97 -34.51 -11.22
N GLY A 758 0.65 -34.63 -11.29
CA GLY A 758 -0.02 -35.16 -12.47
C GLY A 758 -0.10 -34.11 -13.58
N ASP A 759 0.10 -34.48 -14.85
CA ASP A 759 0.10 -33.54 -15.99
C ASP A 759 -1.30 -32.98 -16.34
N GLU A 760 -2.36 -33.64 -15.91
CA GLU A 760 -3.76 -33.24 -16.06
C GLU A 760 -4.35 -32.56 -14.81
N ASP A 761 -3.52 -32.18 -13.82
CA ASP A 761 -3.99 -31.50 -12.61
C ASP A 761 -4.66 -30.15 -12.92
N GLN A 762 -5.98 -30.09 -12.71
CA GLN A 762 -6.79 -28.88 -12.93
C GLN A 762 -6.86 -27.97 -11.70
N LEU A 763 -6.55 -28.49 -10.52
CA LEU A 763 -6.60 -27.73 -9.26
C LEU A 763 -5.31 -26.96 -9.05
N VAL A 764 -4.17 -27.60 -9.34
CA VAL A 764 -2.85 -27.00 -9.36
C VAL A 764 -2.20 -27.25 -10.73
N PRO A 765 -2.43 -26.36 -11.71
CA PRO A 765 -1.85 -26.53 -13.03
C PRO A 765 -0.32 -26.62 -12.98
N VAL A 766 0.21 -27.62 -13.67
CA VAL A 766 1.61 -28.07 -13.55
C VAL A 766 2.61 -27.05 -14.07
N ILE A 767 2.14 -26.12 -14.89
CA ILE A 767 2.93 -25.11 -15.60
C ILE A 767 3.84 -24.35 -14.62
N LEU A 768 3.32 -23.95 -13.46
CA LEU A 768 4.09 -23.23 -12.45
C LEU A 768 5.05 -24.16 -11.69
N GLN A 769 4.71 -25.45 -11.50
CA GLN A 769 5.63 -26.43 -10.92
C GLN A 769 6.82 -26.72 -11.82
N ARG A 770 6.59 -26.86 -13.14
CA ARG A 770 7.65 -27.00 -14.13
C ARG A 770 8.63 -25.81 -14.07
N TYR A 771 8.10 -24.60 -13.89
CA TYR A 771 8.94 -23.42 -13.73
C TYR A 771 9.75 -23.46 -12.42
N ILE A 772 9.11 -23.77 -11.28
CA ILE A 772 9.80 -23.88 -9.99
C ILE A 772 10.91 -24.94 -10.04
N ALA A 773 10.63 -26.12 -10.57
CA ALA A 773 11.62 -27.18 -10.76
C ALA A 773 12.75 -26.78 -11.72
N ALA A 774 12.45 -25.97 -12.73
CA ALA A 774 13.47 -25.46 -13.65
C ALA A 774 14.41 -24.46 -12.97
N GLN A 775 13.94 -23.68 -11.98
CA GLN A 775 14.77 -22.76 -11.20
C GLN A 775 15.56 -23.51 -10.12
N LEU A 776 14.89 -24.39 -9.38
CA LEU A 776 15.48 -25.17 -8.30
C LEU A 776 16.05 -26.48 -8.81
N LYS A 777 17.24 -26.44 -9.42
CA LYS A 777 17.91 -27.62 -10.01
C LYS A 777 18.16 -28.79 -9.03
N TRP A 778 18.10 -28.52 -7.73
CA TRP A 778 18.24 -29.52 -6.68
C TRP A 778 16.91 -30.25 -6.34
N VAL A 779 15.78 -29.78 -6.86
CA VAL A 779 14.49 -30.48 -6.76
C VAL A 779 14.39 -31.51 -7.88
N LYS A 780 14.18 -32.77 -7.53
CA LYS A 780 13.90 -33.86 -8.47
C LYS A 780 12.42 -33.84 -8.83
N TYR A 781 12.09 -33.34 -10.02
CA TYR A 781 10.71 -33.25 -10.50
C TYR A 781 10.25 -34.53 -11.20
N HIS A 782 9.08 -35.01 -10.82
CA HIS A 782 8.43 -36.22 -11.31
C HIS A 782 7.03 -35.86 -11.81
N GLU A 783 6.83 -35.94 -13.11
CA GLU A 783 5.53 -35.68 -13.73
C GLU A 783 4.88 -37.00 -14.12
N VAL A 784 3.62 -37.19 -13.72
CA VAL A 784 2.86 -38.44 -13.97
C VAL A 784 1.87 -38.21 -15.11
N PRO A 785 2.08 -38.83 -16.29
CA PRO A 785 1.20 -38.65 -17.44
C PRO A 785 -0.21 -39.21 -17.23
N GLY A 786 -1.22 -38.46 -17.64
CA GLY A 786 -2.63 -38.81 -17.54
C GLY A 786 -3.20 -38.77 -16.11
N ALA A 787 -2.43 -38.27 -15.14
CA ALA A 787 -2.86 -38.17 -13.75
C ALA A 787 -3.29 -36.73 -13.40
N GLY A 788 -4.29 -36.62 -12.54
CA GLY A 788 -4.83 -35.36 -12.05
C GLY A 788 -4.25 -34.93 -10.70
N HIS A 789 -5.02 -34.15 -9.93
CA HIS A 789 -4.61 -33.72 -8.59
C HIS A 789 -4.46 -34.91 -7.64
N ALA A 790 -5.31 -35.93 -7.78
CA ALA A 790 -5.27 -37.17 -7.01
C ALA A 790 -4.17 -38.13 -7.47
N VAL A 791 -3.00 -37.60 -7.86
CA VAL A 791 -1.86 -38.34 -8.42
C VAL A 791 -1.41 -39.56 -7.60
N PRO A 792 -1.50 -39.61 -6.24
CA PRO A 792 -1.16 -40.83 -5.50
C PRO A 792 -2.03 -42.05 -5.85
N HIS A 793 -3.24 -41.84 -6.38
CA HIS A 793 -4.16 -42.91 -6.78
C HIS A 793 -3.87 -43.48 -8.17
N ALA A 794 -2.96 -42.89 -8.94
CA ALA A 794 -2.49 -43.50 -10.18
C ALA A 794 -1.73 -44.80 -9.88
N ASP A 795 -1.90 -45.81 -10.73
CA ASP A 795 -1.42 -47.17 -10.50
C ASP A 795 0.09 -47.18 -10.21
N GLY A 796 0.48 -47.71 -9.05
CA GLY A 796 1.88 -47.84 -8.61
C GLY A 796 2.55 -46.56 -8.12
N VAL A 797 1.97 -45.39 -8.34
CA VAL A 797 2.64 -44.10 -8.07
C VAL A 797 2.93 -43.88 -6.59
N THR A 798 2.05 -44.30 -5.67
CA THR A 798 2.34 -44.18 -4.23
C THR A 798 3.55 -45.02 -3.81
N ASP A 799 3.69 -46.23 -4.36
CA ASP A 799 4.86 -47.10 -4.11
C ASP A 799 6.13 -46.46 -4.67
N ASP A 800 6.06 -45.88 -5.88
CA ASP A 800 7.19 -45.20 -6.51
C ASP A 800 7.61 -43.94 -5.75
N ILE A 801 6.65 -43.15 -5.24
CA ILE A 801 6.94 -42.00 -4.37
C ILE A 801 7.70 -42.46 -3.13
N LEU A 802 7.25 -43.53 -2.47
CA LEU A 802 7.84 -44.00 -1.22
C LEU A 802 9.25 -44.58 -1.44
N LYS A 803 9.43 -45.38 -2.51
CA LYS A 803 10.75 -45.88 -2.93
C LYS A 803 11.69 -44.72 -3.25
N THR A 804 11.24 -43.80 -4.08
CA THR A 804 12.05 -42.66 -4.52
C THR A 804 12.48 -41.79 -3.34
N LEU A 805 11.63 -41.59 -2.33
CA LEU A 805 11.99 -40.82 -1.14
C LEU A 805 13.04 -41.53 -0.26
N LEU A 806 13.04 -42.87 -0.21
CA LEU A 806 13.82 -43.64 0.76
C LEU A 806 15.03 -44.39 0.16
N GLU A 807 15.05 -44.66 -1.15
CA GLU A 807 16.08 -45.47 -1.82
C GLU A 807 17.20 -44.64 -2.45
N ASP A 808 16.97 -43.35 -2.75
CA ASP A 808 17.92 -42.43 -3.41
C ASP A 808 19.12 -42.02 -2.52
N GLN A 809 19.41 -42.81 -1.48
CA GLN A 809 20.46 -42.62 -0.46
C GLN A 809 21.64 -43.61 -0.58
N ASN A 810 21.67 -44.44 -1.63
CA ASN A 810 22.80 -45.35 -1.92
C ASN A 810 23.64 -44.88 -3.11
#